data_AF-A0A520TCC1-F1
#
_entry.id   AF-A0A520TCC1-F1
#
_cell.length_a   1.000
_cell.length_b   1.000
_cell.length_c   1.000
_cell.angle_alpha   90.00
_cell.angle_beta   90.00
_cell.angle_gamma   90.00
#
_symmetry.space_group_name_H-M   'P 1'
#
loop_
_entity.id
_entity.type
_entity.pdbx_description
1 polymer ?
#
loop_
_entity_poly.entity_id
_entity_poly.type
_entity_poly.pdbx_seq_one_letter_code
_entity_poly.pdbx_strand_id
1 'polypeptide(L)'
;MGKQSFWVSLMELLGSMRFAISLLTLICIASAIGTVVGQADPWVNYVNQFGPFWASFFEPMGLFRIYNAPWFIAVMAFLVVSTSLCVYRNTPKMIKEMRVYRENIRENSLRAFAHRWEGRFKEKPSELPGIVTEWLEHKGFKVKQSVRDNGTMVAAKAGSANRFGYIAAHLSIIVICIGGLLDSGVPLQVAVWATGKTPVTGAEITAGIPEKARLAESNPSYRANLLLPEGETSRVAVLNTDDGLLVQDLPFELTLKEFRIDFYSTGMPKLFASDVEVFDPDTQERFEATIEVNKPLIYKGVTVYQSSFDDGGTKVQLKGIPLTGERDYRFDLDGVVGGGRDLSQLQGDLSRDLKVEFTAFKSINVEALPVDNADQVSVDDLALGNADALSPFETNLASVLGPGVKEDAKTKFTNIGPSITYKLRDQAGQAREFHNYMLPINLDGGRYYLAGVRETPADGFKYLRIPVDDNGQLEGFMRFRAALQNDEIRRTAAQRFAQQAFGDRPDSAQLVASVADSAQRALERFAGLNNSLSGLPAIAQFIESTVPEGEREKASDVIIRLLQGAMWEVYQLSRTTANLPPAVPDEVHGRFVQDAQIALSDLSLYGAPVMFQLDQFDEVKASVFQLAKAPGQWIVYLGCLFLCIGVFSMFYIRERRAFFWVTQDEEGSKVMMGMSTTRKTMDFEKEYEQFVNELNSRAAPKAASAGDAV
;
A
#
# COMPACT_ATOMS: atom_id res chain seq x y z
N MET A 1 21.55 -54.98 17.02
CA MET A 1 21.27 -53.56 16.72
C MET A 1 19.83 -53.28 17.13
N GLY A 2 19.62 -52.72 18.32
CA GLY A 2 18.29 -52.54 18.89
C GLY A 2 17.53 -51.43 18.15
N LYS A 3 16.29 -51.73 17.74
CA LYS A 3 15.34 -50.74 17.22
C LYS A 3 15.16 -49.66 18.30
N GLN A 4 15.81 -48.51 18.16
CA GLN A 4 15.32 -47.33 18.86
C GLN A 4 13.87 -47.11 18.42
N SER A 5 12.97 -46.97 19.39
CA SER A 5 11.57 -46.65 19.12
C SER A 5 11.52 -45.41 18.22
N PHE A 6 10.70 -45.42 17.17
CA PHE A 6 10.48 -44.29 16.26
C PHE A 6 10.32 -42.96 17.01
N TRP A 7 9.66 -43.00 18.17
CA TRP A 7 9.48 -41.86 19.07
C TRP A 7 10.78 -41.27 19.63
N VAL A 8 11.76 -42.12 19.93
CA VAL A 8 13.08 -41.67 20.43
C VAL A 8 13.85 -40.96 19.32
N SER A 9 13.89 -41.55 18.12
CA SER A 9 14.56 -40.92 16.96
C SER A 9 13.87 -39.62 16.54
N LEU A 10 12.53 -39.55 16.64
CA LEU A 10 11.76 -38.33 16.39
C LEU A 10 12.06 -37.24 17.43
N MET A 11 12.13 -37.59 18.72
CA MET A 11 12.50 -36.66 19.79
C MET A 11 13.97 -36.21 19.70
N GLU A 12 14.87 -37.04 19.19
CA GLU A 12 16.26 -36.68 18.91
C GLU A 12 16.37 -35.72 17.72
N LEU A 13 15.60 -35.95 16.65
CA LEU A 13 15.53 -35.05 15.49
C LEU A 13 14.95 -33.68 15.88
N LEU A 14 13.79 -33.66 16.56
CA LEU A 14 13.15 -32.42 16.99
C LEU A 14 13.97 -31.67 18.05
N GLY A 15 14.78 -32.38 18.86
CA GLY A 15 15.70 -31.77 19.83
C GLY A 15 17.06 -31.33 19.25
N SER A 16 17.27 -31.46 17.93
CA SER A 16 18.56 -31.15 17.30
C SER A 16 18.71 -29.67 16.96
N MET A 17 19.83 -29.07 17.38
CA MET A 17 20.18 -27.67 17.05
C MET A 17 20.31 -27.45 15.55
N ARG A 18 20.84 -28.44 14.81
CA ARG A 18 21.00 -28.34 13.34
C ARG A 18 19.65 -28.27 12.64
N PHE A 19 18.68 -29.05 13.12
CA PHE A 19 17.32 -29.07 12.58
C PHE A 19 16.62 -27.72 12.78
N ALA A 20 16.69 -27.16 14.00
CA ALA A 20 16.13 -25.84 14.28
C ALA A 20 16.74 -24.72 13.41
N ILE A 21 18.06 -24.73 13.21
CA ILE A 21 18.73 -23.75 12.33
C ILE A 21 18.28 -23.90 10.88
N SER A 22 18.14 -25.13 10.37
CA SER A 22 17.62 -25.36 9.01
C SER A 22 16.19 -24.83 8.84
N LEU A 23 15.31 -25.05 9.83
CA LEU A 23 13.94 -24.52 9.80
C LEU A 23 13.93 -22.99 9.82
N LEU A 24 14.76 -22.36 10.66
CA LEU A 24 14.88 -20.91 10.71
C LEU A 24 15.34 -20.33 9.38
N THR A 25 16.36 -20.93 8.74
CA THR A 25 16.81 -20.49 7.41
C THR A 25 15.71 -20.61 6.36
N LEU A 26 14.93 -21.69 6.37
CA LEU A 26 13.81 -21.87 5.46
C LEU A 26 12.73 -20.78 5.65
N ILE A 27 12.40 -20.44 6.90
CA ILE A 27 11.46 -19.36 7.22
C ILE A 27 12.00 -18.01 6.75
N CYS A 28 13.30 -17.74 6.93
CA CYS A 28 13.92 -16.50 6.45
C CYS A 28 13.83 -16.37 4.92
N ILE A 29 14.11 -17.46 4.17
CA ILE A 29 13.99 -17.47 2.71
C ILE A 29 12.53 -17.24 2.29
N ALA A 30 11.59 -17.96 2.90
CA ALA A 30 10.17 -17.79 2.63
C ALA A 30 9.69 -16.35 2.91
N SER A 31 10.10 -15.78 4.04
CA SER A 31 9.72 -14.42 4.42
C SER A 31 10.32 -13.37 3.47
N ALA A 32 11.55 -13.58 2.98
CA ALA A 32 12.16 -12.73 1.96
C ALA A 32 11.36 -12.75 0.65
N ILE A 33 10.95 -13.94 0.18
CA ILE A 33 10.10 -14.08 -1.01
C ILE A 33 8.76 -13.36 -0.79
N GLY A 34 8.11 -13.57 0.35
CA GLY A 34 6.83 -12.93 0.67
C GLY A 34 6.92 -11.41 0.88
N THR A 35 8.12 -10.85 1.02
CA THR A 35 8.35 -9.39 1.07
C THR A 35 8.52 -8.80 -0.33
N VAL A 36 9.13 -9.57 -1.25
CA VAL A 36 9.37 -9.13 -2.63
C VAL A 36 8.11 -9.30 -3.50
N VAL A 37 7.36 -10.37 -3.27
CA VAL A 37 6.11 -10.66 -3.98
C VAL A 37 4.95 -10.07 -3.17
N GLY A 38 4.22 -9.12 -3.75
CA GLY A 38 3.02 -8.56 -3.13
C GLY A 38 2.05 -9.66 -2.70
N GLN A 39 1.42 -9.51 -1.53
CA GLN A 39 0.62 -10.57 -0.91
C GLN A 39 -0.86 -10.25 -1.05
N ALA A 40 -1.65 -11.24 -1.49
CA ALA A 40 -3.10 -11.13 -1.71
C ALA A 40 -3.54 -10.00 -2.66
N ASP A 41 -2.72 -9.68 -3.67
CA ASP A 41 -3.08 -8.75 -4.74
C ASP A 41 -4.07 -9.37 -5.73
N PRO A 42 -4.77 -8.54 -6.55
CA PRO A 42 -5.58 -9.04 -7.65
C PRO A 42 -4.77 -9.92 -8.62
N TRP A 43 -5.38 -11.00 -9.11
CA TRP A 43 -4.74 -11.98 -10.01
C TRP A 43 -4.01 -11.34 -11.21
N VAL A 44 -4.64 -10.32 -11.81
CA VAL A 44 -4.10 -9.61 -12.97
C VAL A 44 -2.73 -8.99 -12.69
N ASN A 45 -2.49 -8.50 -11.47
CA ASN A 45 -1.21 -7.91 -11.09
C ASN A 45 -0.10 -8.96 -11.11
N TYR A 46 -0.38 -10.18 -10.65
CA TYR A 46 0.57 -11.29 -10.72
C TYR A 46 0.83 -11.75 -12.14
N VAL A 47 -0.21 -11.79 -12.99
CA VAL A 47 -0.05 -12.09 -14.42
C VAL A 47 0.78 -11.04 -15.12
N ASN A 48 0.58 -9.75 -14.83
CA ASN A 48 1.36 -8.66 -15.41
C ASN A 48 2.82 -8.70 -14.95
N GLN A 49 3.07 -9.06 -13.68
CA GLN A 49 4.41 -9.10 -13.11
C GLN A 49 5.23 -10.33 -13.54
N PHE A 50 4.61 -11.51 -13.59
CA PHE A 50 5.31 -12.79 -13.80
C PHE A 50 4.96 -13.48 -15.13
N GLY A 51 3.92 -13.02 -15.82
CA GLY A 51 3.33 -13.69 -16.97
C GLY A 51 2.33 -14.79 -16.56
N PRO A 52 1.41 -15.20 -17.47
CA PRO A 52 0.36 -16.18 -17.15
C PRO A 52 0.89 -17.53 -16.67
N PHE A 53 2.01 -17.99 -17.24
CA PHE A 53 2.60 -19.28 -16.92
C PHE A 53 3.13 -19.34 -15.48
N TRP A 54 4.01 -18.39 -15.10
CA TRP A 54 4.61 -18.39 -13.77
C TRP A 54 3.59 -18.04 -12.68
N ALA A 55 2.64 -17.15 -12.97
CA ALA A 55 1.54 -16.86 -12.06
C ALA A 55 0.75 -18.14 -11.71
N SER A 56 0.35 -18.91 -12.73
CA SER A 56 -0.36 -20.18 -12.56
C SER A 56 0.48 -21.26 -11.87
N PHE A 57 1.81 -21.20 -12.00
CA PHE A 57 2.72 -22.14 -11.33
C PHE A 57 2.91 -21.83 -9.85
N PHE A 58 2.96 -20.55 -9.47
CA PHE A 58 3.20 -20.09 -8.10
C PHE A 58 1.96 -20.11 -7.21
N GLU A 59 0.78 -19.94 -7.80
CA GLU A 59 -0.52 -19.98 -7.11
C GLU A 59 -0.72 -21.24 -6.26
N PRO A 60 -0.64 -22.48 -6.80
CA PRO A 60 -0.86 -23.69 -6.00
C PRO A 60 0.20 -23.92 -4.92
N MET A 61 1.36 -23.26 -5.01
CA MET A 61 2.40 -23.32 -3.97
C MET A 61 2.10 -22.38 -2.79
N GLY A 62 1.09 -21.51 -2.92
CA GLY A 62 0.72 -20.52 -1.90
C GLY A 62 1.70 -19.35 -1.78
N LEU A 63 2.50 -19.06 -2.83
CA LEU A 63 3.53 -18.01 -2.77
C LEU A 63 2.95 -16.58 -2.69
N PHE A 64 1.75 -16.37 -3.24
CA PHE A 64 1.02 -15.10 -3.15
C PHE A 64 0.41 -14.86 -1.76
N ARG A 65 0.44 -15.87 -0.87
CA ARG A 65 -0.12 -15.82 0.49
C ARG A 65 0.71 -16.68 1.46
N ILE A 66 2.02 -16.44 1.47
CA ILE A 66 2.99 -17.28 2.17
C ILE A 66 2.68 -17.43 3.66
N TYR A 67 2.23 -16.36 4.32
CA TYR A 67 2.03 -16.33 5.77
C TYR A 67 0.85 -17.18 6.26
N ASN A 68 -0.11 -17.47 5.38
CA ASN A 68 -1.25 -18.35 5.67
C ASN A 68 -1.10 -19.72 4.98
N ALA A 69 -0.01 -19.98 4.27
CA ALA A 69 0.20 -21.23 3.56
C ALA A 69 0.39 -22.40 4.56
N PRO A 70 -0.27 -23.56 4.36
CA PRO A 70 -0.20 -24.68 5.29
C PRO A 70 1.23 -25.18 5.56
N TRP A 71 2.10 -25.17 4.54
CA TRP A 71 3.49 -25.57 4.68
C TRP A 71 4.30 -24.60 5.54
N PHE A 72 4.04 -23.29 5.43
CA PHE A 72 4.75 -22.27 6.21
C PHE A 72 4.35 -22.36 7.68
N ILE A 73 3.05 -22.51 7.96
CA ILE A 73 2.52 -22.76 9.30
C ILE A 73 3.11 -24.05 9.89
N ALA A 74 3.22 -25.12 9.10
CA ALA A 74 3.82 -26.37 9.55
C ALA A 74 5.29 -26.20 9.94
N VAL A 75 6.09 -25.53 9.11
CA VAL A 75 7.50 -25.22 9.41
C VAL A 75 7.60 -24.38 10.68
N MET A 76 6.72 -23.40 10.87
CA MET A 76 6.67 -22.58 12.08
C MET A 76 6.31 -23.38 13.32
N ALA A 77 5.32 -24.27 13.23
CA ALA A 77 4.94 -25.16 14.31
C ALA A 77 6.10 -26.10 14.69
N PHE A 78 6.82 -26.67 13.71
CA PHE A 78 7.99 -27.50 13.97
C PHE A 78 9.13 -26.71 14.65
N LEU A 79 9.35 -25.45 14.25
CA LEU A 79 10.34 -24.59 14.91
C LEU A 79 9.97 -24.35 16.38
N VAL A 80 8.71 -24.02 16.67
CA VAL A 80 8.21 -23.80 18.04
C VAL A 80 8.36 -25.07 18.89
N VAL A 81 7.99 -26.23 18.35
CA VAL A 81 8.14 -27.52 19.06
C VAL A 81 9.62 -27.83 19.32
N SER A 82 10.48 -27.66 18.32
CA SER A 82 11.92 -27.94 18.42
C SER A 82 12.61 -27.04 19.45
N THR A 83 12.36 -25.74 19.38
CA THR A 83 12.91 -24.75 20.32
C THR A 83 12.37 -24.98 21.74
N SER A 84 11.08 -25.30 21.89
CA SER A 84 10.47 -25.65 23.18
C SER A 84 11.12 -26.89 23.80
N LEU A 85 11.36 -27.94 23.03
CA LEU A 85 12.07 -29.15 23.50
C LEU A 85 13.52 -28.85 23.89
N CYS A 86 14.22 -27.99 23.14
CA CYS A 86 15.56 -27.52 23.50
C CYS A 86 15.56 -26.79 24.86
N VAL A 87 14.61 -25.87 25.06
CA VAL A 87 14.46 -25.14 26.33
C VAL A 87 14.13 -26.12 27.47
N TYR A 88 13.15 -27.00 27.29
CA TYR A 88 12.72 -27.96 28.30
C TYR A 88 13.85 -28.89 28.76
N ARG A 89 14.68 -29.40 27.83
CA ARG A 89 15.78 -30.34 28.14
C ARG A 89 17.00 -29.65 28.77
N ASN A 90 17.33 -28.43 28.34
CA ASN A 90 18.57 -27.77 28.72
C ASN A 90 18.41 -26.85 29.94
N THR A 91 17.24 -26.22 30.12
CA THR A 91 16.99 -25.27 31.22
C THR A 91 17.28 -25.86 32.60
N PRO A 92 16.81 -27.07 32.96
CA PRO A 92 17.09 -27.64 34.29
C PRO A 92 18.59 -27.87 34.54
N LYS A 93 19.32 -28.33 33.52
CA LYS A 93 20.77 -28.55 33.60
C LYS A 93 21.51 -27.23 33.81
N MET A 94 21.15 -26.19 33.06
CA MET A 94 21.76 -24.87 33.17
C MET A 94 21.48 -24.23 34.53
N ILE A 95 20.25 -24.34 35.04
CA ILE A 95 19.90 -23.85 36.39
C ILE A 95 20.71 -24.59 37.47
N LYS A 96 20.87 -25.92 37.34
CA LYS A 96 21.71 -26.70 38.26
C LYS A 96 23.18 -26.26 38.20
N GLU A 97 23.75 -26.12 37.01
CA GLU A 97 25.14 -25.67 36.82
C GLU A 97 25.39 -24.25 37.34
N MET A 98 24.42 -23.35 37.20
CA MET A 98 24.48 -21.99 37.78
C MET A 98 24.62 -22.04 39.31
N ARG A 99 24.08 -23.08 39.97
CA ARG A 99 24.15 -23.26 41.43
C ARG A 99 25.43 -23.98 41.88
N VAL A 100 26.04 -24.82 41.06
CA VAL A 100 27.23 -25.62 41.42
C VAL A 100 28.52 -24.77 41.48
N TYR A 101 29.21 -24.83 42.61
CA TYR A 101 30.61 -24.41 42.77
C TYR A 101 31.46 -25.65 42.52
N ARG A 102 32.42 -25.61 41.58
CA ARG A 102 33.26 -26.78 41.23
C ARG A 102 34.30 -27.00 42.33
N GLU A 103 33.83 -27.51 43.46
CA GLU A 103 34.58 -27.65 44.70
C GLU A 103 35.62 -28.78 44.67
N ASN A 104 35.61 -29.67 43.66
CA ASN A 104 36.43 -30.90 43.58
C ASN A 104 37.61 -30.82 42.59
N ILE A 105 38.12 -29.63 42.28
CA ILE A 105 39.31 -29.49 41.40
C ILE A 105 40.54 -30.04 42.14
N ARG A 106 41.26 -30.97 41.51
CA ARG A 106 42.51 -31.54 42.03
C ARG A 106 43.66 -30.57 41.82
N GLU A 107 44.65 -30.63 42.69
CA GLU A 107 45.85 -29.79 42.64
C GLU A 107 46.54 -29.81 41.27
N ASN A 108 46.75 -31.02 40.70
CA ASN A 108 47.37 -31.19 39.39
C ASN A 108 46.56 -30.55 38.25
N SER A 109 45.23 -30.41 38.42
CA SER A 109 44.37 -29.77 37.44
C SER A 109 44.54 -28.25 37.44
N LEU A 110 44.89 -27.62 38.57
CA LEU A 110 45.17 -26.17 38.63
C LEU A 110 46.43 -25.80 37.85
N ARG A 111 47.43 -26.68 37.84
CA ARG A 111 48.65 -26.50 37.04
C ARG A 111 48.39 -26.53 35.53
N ALA A 112 47.28 -27.11 35.09
CA ALA A 112 46.88 -27.17 33.68
C ALA A 112 46.06 -25.94 33.21
N PHE A 113 45.75 -24.99 34.09
CA PHE A 113 45.08 -23.75 33.68
C PHE A 113 46.05 -22.85 32.91
N ALA A 114 45.56 -22.22 31.85
CA ALA A 114 46.33 -21.22 31.09
C ALA A 114 46.66 -19.99 31.95
N HIS A 115 45.70 -19.56 32.77
CA HIS A 115 45.81 -18.43 33.69
C HIS A 115 46.06 -18.95 35.10
N ARG A 116 47.33 -19.18 35.43
CA ARG A 116 47.77 -19.80 36.69
C ARG A 116 48.80 -18.94 37.42
N TRP A 117 48.67 -18.87 38.73
CA TRP A 117 49.62 -18.16 39.59
C TRP A 117 49.94 -19.01 40.82
N GLU A 118 51.17 -18.92 41.32
CA GLU A 118 51.63 -19.64 42.50
C GLU A 118 52.48 -18.69 43.36
N GLY A 119 52.24 -18.70 44.67
CA GLY A 119 52.98 -17.86 45.62
C GLY A 119 52.87 -18.35 47.05
N ARG A 120 53.69 -17.75 47.92
CA ARG A 120 53.78 -18.07 49.35
C ARG A 120 53.32 -16.86 50.18
N PHE A 121 52.65 -17.12 51.28
CA PHE A 121 52.09 -16.12 52.20
C PHE A 121 52.53 -16.43 53.62
N LYS A 122 52.72 -15.38 54.45
CA LYS A 122 53.17 -15.52 55.85
C LYS A 122 52.03 -15.93 56.77
N GLU A 123 50.79 -15.69 56.34
CA GLU A 123 49.56 -16.03 57.01
C GLU A 123 49.40 -17.56 57.13
N LYS A 124 48.78 -18.01 58.22
CA LYS A 124 48.59 -19.43 58.48
C LYS A 124 47.54 -20.04 57.54
N PRO A 125 47.64 -21.34 57.19
CA PRO A 125 46.68 -22.02 56.31
C PRO A 125 45.23 -22.01 56.82
N SER A 126 45.02 -21.77 58.11
CA SER A 126 43.70 -21.62 58.75
C SER A 126 43.07 -20.23 58.57
N GLU A 127 43.87 -19.19 58.33
CA GLU A 127 43.43 -17.78 58.26
C GLU A 127 43.32 -17.29 56.82
N LEU A 128 44.26 -17.71 55.97
CA LEU A 128 44.36 -17.25 54.58
C LEU A 128 43.12 -17.54 53.70
N PRO A 129 42.42 -18.68 53.81
CA PRO A 129 41.19 -18.91 53.05
C PRO A 129 40.08 -17.88 53.33
N GLY A 130 39.98 -17.37 54.57
CA GLY A 130 39.05 -16.32 54.95
C GLY A 130 39.39 -14.98 54.27
N ILE A 131 40.67 -14.60 54.30
CA ILE A 131 41.19 -13.38 53.66
C ILE A 131 40.96 -13.42 52.14
N VAL A 132 41.26 -14.56 51.51
CA VAL A 132 41.03 -14.75 50.07
C VAL A 132 39.53 -14.69 49.73
N THR A 133 38.67 -15.19 50.62
CA THR A 133 37.21 -15.12 50.44
C THR A 133 36.71 -13.68 50.45
N GLU A 134 37.08 -12.90 51.46
CA GLU A 134 36.66 -11.49 51.58
C GLU A 134 37.17 -10.65 50.40
N TRP A 135 38.41 -10.88 49.98
CA TRP A 135 39.00 -10.21 48.81
C TRP A 135 38.25 -10.53 47.51
N LEU A 136 37.87 -11.80 47.30
CA LEU A 136 37.10 -12.21 46.12
C LEU A 136 35.66 -11.68 46.16
N GLU A 137 35.04 -11.63 47.33
CA GLU A 137 33.70 -11.03 47.50
C GLU A 137 33.70 -9.52 47.20
N HIS A 138 34.73 -8.79 47.64
CA HIS A 138 34.90 -7.37 47.30
C HIS A 138 35.08 -7.15 45.78
N LYS A 139 35.64 -8.13 45.06
CA LYS A 139 35.75 -8.13 43.59
C LYS A 139 34.49 -8.65 42.87
N GLY A 140 33.39 -8.87 43.60
CA GLY A 140 32.09 -9.25 43.04
C GLY A 140 31.95 -10.75 42.73
N PHE A 141 32.81 -11.61 43.28
CA PHE A 141 32.66 -13.06 43.17
C PHE A 141 31.79 -13.60 44.31
N LYS A 142 30.96 -14.59 44.00
CA LYS A 142 30.36 -15.46 45.01
C LYS A 142 31.33 -16.58 45.32
N VAL A 143 31.63 -16.79 46.59
CA VAL A 143 32.71 -17.69 47.03
C VAL A 143 32.15 -18.83 47.86
N LYS A 144 32.79 -20.00 47.79
CA LYS A 144 32.55 -21.13 48.70
C LYS A 144 33.86 -21.82 49.05
N GLN A 145 34.08 -22.04 50.33
CA GLN A 145 35.25 -22.76 50.85
C GLN A 145 34.95 -24.25 51.01
N SER A 146 35.94 -25.10 50.74
CA SER A 146 35.90 -26.54 50.94
C SER A 146 37.22 -26.99 51.54
N VAL A 147 37.18 -27.40 52.81
CA VAL A 147 38.34 -27.93 53.56
C VAL A 147 38.56 -29.40 53.17
N ARG A 148 39.79 -29.79 52.87
CA ARG A 148 40.18 -31.17 52.56
C ARG A 148 41.44 -31.56 53.36
N ASP A 149 41.76 -32.85 53.37
CA ASP A 149 42.85 -33.43 54.19
C ASP A 149 44.24 -32.79 53.97
N ASN A 150 44.52 -32.31 52.77
CA ASN A 150 45.82 -31.72 52.40
C ASN A 150 45.77 -30.20 52.10
N GLY A 151 44.68 -29.52 52.43
CA GLY A 151 44.52 -28.07 52.18
C GLY A 151 43.09 -27.59 51.98
N THR A 152 42.91 -26.28 51.86
CA THR A 152 41.60 -25.62 51.69
C THR A 152 41.43 -25.08 50.27
N MET A 153 40.33 -25.44 49.61
CA MET A 153 39.92 -24.91 48.32
C MET A 153 38.96 -23.73 48.50
N VAL A 154 39.31 -22.57 47.94
CA VAL A 154 38.40 -21.43 47.82
C VAL A 154 37.94 -21.35 46.35
N ALA A 155 36.70 -21.74 46.09
CA ALA A 155 36.11 -21.72 44.76
C ALA A 155 35.18 -20.51 44.60
N ALA A 156 35.46 -19.67 43.63
CA ALA A 156 34.75 -18.42 43.38
C ALA A 156 34.15 -18.38 41.97
N LYS A 157 32.96 -17.78 41.84
CA LYS A 157 32.29 -17.56 40.54
C LYS A 157 31.63 -16.19 40.46
N ALA A 158 31.71 -15.56 39.30
CA ALA A 158 30.99 -14.34 38.97
C ALA A 158 30.30 -14.49 37.60
N GLY A 159 29.17 -13.79 37.40
CA GLY A 159 28.48 -13.73 36.11
C GLY A 159 27.75 -15.01 35.68
N SER A 160 27.29 -15.85 36.62
CA SER A 160 26.50 -17.05 36.30
C SER A 160 25.17 -16.75 35.59
N ALA A 161 24.68 -15.50 35.66
CA ALA A 161 23.48 -15.03 34.99
C ALA A 161 23.57 -15.04 33.45
N ASN A 162 24.77 -15.15 32.85
CA ASN A 162 24.94 -15.32 31.40
C ASN A 162 24.06 -16.45 30.83
N ARG A 163 23.89 -17.54 31.60
CA ARG A 163 23.09 -18.71 31.22
C ARG A 163 21.59 -18.43 31.18
N PHE A 164 21.10 -17.46 31.95
CA PHE A 164 19.72 -16.97 31.83
C PHE A 164 19.51 -16.30 30.47
N GLY A 165 20.54 -15.66 29.91
CA GLY A 165 20.51 -15.09 28.58
C GLY A 165 20.16 -16.11 27.50
N TYR A 166 20.69 -17.32 27.61
CA TYR A 166 20.33 -18.45 26.74
C TYR A 166 18.88 -18.85 26.82
N ILE A 167 18.36 -18.99 28.03
CA ILE A 167 16.96 -19.37 28.25
C ILE A 167 16.03 -18.28 27.70
N ALA A 168 16.32 -17.01 28.01
CA ALA A 168 15.53 -15.87 27.55
C ALA A 168 15.51 -15.75 26.02
N ALA A 169 16.65 -15.89 25.34
CA ALA A 169 16.73 -15.80 23.88
C ALA A 169 16.03 -16.94 23.13
N HIS A 170 15.93 -18.14 23.72
CA HIS A 170 15.17 -19.24 23.11
C HIS A 170 13.68 -19.11 23.43
N LEU A 171 13.34 -18.68 24.65
CA LEU A 171 11.97 -18.41 25.04
C LEU A 171 11.37 -17.27 24.21
N SER A 172 12.15 -16.24 23.86
CA SER A 172 11.68 -15.15 23.01
C SER A 172 11.20 -15.62 21.65
N ILE A 173 11.94 -16.52 21.00
CA ILE A 173 11.54 -17.07 19.69
C ILE A 173 10.19 -17.79 19.82
N ILE A 174 10.05 -18.65 20.84
CA ILE A 174 8.79 -19.38 21.10
C ILE A 174 7.63 -18.39 21.30
N VAL A 175 7.83 -17.40 22.17
CA VAL A 175 6.81 -16.42 22.52
C VAL A 175 6.42 -15.56 21.31
N ILE A 176 7.39 -15.08 20.52
CA ILE A 176 7.13 -14.30 19.30
C ILE A 176 6.35 -15.15 18.28
N CYS A 177 6.76 -16.40 18.04
CA CYS A 177 6.09 -17.27 17.09
C CYS A 177 4.66 -17.61 17.53
N ILE A 178 4.42 -17.86 18.82
CA ILE A 178 3.07 -18.10 19.34
C ILE A 178 2.20 -16.83 19.20
N GLY A 179 2.74 -15.66 19.55
CA GLY A 179 2.03 -14.39 19.35
C GLY A 179 1.66 -14.14 17.89
N GLY A 180 2.61 -14.35 16.97
CA GLY A 180 2.37 -14.22 15.53
C GLY A 180 1.32 -15.20 15.00
N LEU A 181 1.31 -16.45 15.49
CA LEU A 181 0.28 -17.44 15.13
C LEU A 181 -1.12 -17.02 15.61
N LEU A 182 -1.22 -16.41 16.79
CA LEU A 182 -2.50 -15.92 17.34
C LEU A 182 -3.06 -14.70 16.59
N ASP A 183 -2.20 -13.91 15.95
CA ASP A 183 -2.62 -12.77 15.12
C ASP A 183 -2.72 -13.11 13.62
N SER A 184 -2.38 -14.33 13.23
CA SER A 184 -2.47 -14.82 11.84
C SER A 184 -3.91 -15.13 11.42
N GLY A 185 -4.13 -15.55 10.18
CA GLY A 185 -5.43 -16.05 9.73
C GLY A 185 -5.84 -17.39 10.35
N VAL A 186 -4.94 -18.08 11.05
CA VAL A 186 -5.17 -19.43 11.59
C VAL A 186 -6.33 -19.50 12.60
N PRO A 187 -6.43 -18.63 13.63
CA PRO A 187 -7.53 -18.71 14.57
C PRO A 187 -8.89 -18.47 13.91
N LEU A 188 -8.95 -17.57 12.92
CA LEU A 188 -10.15 -17.34 12.12
C LEU A 188 -10.52 -18.61 11.33
N GLN A 189 -9.58 -19.23 10.63
CA GLN A 189 -9.81 -20.48 9.89
C GLN A 189 -10.30 -21.60 10.80
N VAL A 190 -9.69 -21.75 11.98
CA VAL A 190 -10.12 -22.73 13.00
C VAL A 190 -11.51 -22.41 13.50
N ALA A 191 -11.83 -21.14 13.78
CA ALA A 191 -13.15 -20.72 14.22
C ALA A 191 -14.22 -21.00 13.17
N VAL A 192 -13.97 -20.66 11.90
CA VAL A 192 -14.85 -20.94 10.76
C VAL A 192 -15.09 -22.44 10.61
N TRP A 193 -14.02 -23.24 10.63
CA TRP A 193 -14.10 -24.70 10.56
C TRP A 193 -14.88 -25.30 11.74
N ALA A 194 -14.59 -24.89 12.97
CA ALA A 194 -15.22 -25.41 14.18
C ALA A 194 -16.71 -25.04 14.28
N THR A 195 -17.11 -23.89 13.72
CA THR A 195 -18.50 -23.40 13.76
C THR A 195 -19.29 -23.71 12.49
N GLY A 196 -18.67 -24.31 11.46
CA GLY A 196 -19.32 -24.67 10.20
C GLY A 196 -19.80 -23.47 9.38
N LYS A 197 -19.16 -22.30 9.54
CA LYS A 197 -19.53 -21.06 8.85
C LYS A 197 -19.04 -21.10 7.40
N THR A 198 -19.81 -20.52 6.48
CA THR A 198 -19.49 -20.51 5.05
C THR A 198 -19.52 -19.08 4.51
N PRO A 199 -18.53 -18.67 3.69
CA PRO A 199 -18.57 -17.39 3.00
C PRO A 199 -19.79 -17.26 2.09
N VAL A 200 -20.20 -16.01 1.83
CA VAL A 200 -21.31 -15.66 0.93
C VAL A 200 -20.88 -14.67 -0.12
N THR A 201 -21.65 -14.59 -1.19
CA THR A 201 -21.44 -13.58 -2.24
C THR A 201 -21.98 -12.21 -1.81
N GLY A 202 -21.47 -11.14 -2.42
CA GLY A 202 -21.95 -9.78 -2.14
C GLY A 202 -23.45 -9.59 -2.38
N ALA A 203 -24.03 -10.28 -3.37
CA ALA A 203 -25.46 -10.24 -3.66
C ALA A 203 -26.33 -10.83 -2.54
N GLU A 204 -25.83 -11.85 -1.82
CA GLU A 204 -26.53 -12.43 -0.67
C GLU A 204 -26.54 -11.49 0.53
N ILE A 205 -25.51 -10.66 0.71
CA ILE A 205 -25.44 -9.69 1.83
C ILE A 205 -26.50 -8.59 1.68
N THR A 206 -26.73 -8.10 0.47
CA THR A 206 -27.74 -7.05 0.18
C THR A 206 -29.16 -7.52 0.47
N ALA A 207 -29.44 -8.83 0.37
CA ALA A 207 -30.74 -9.42 0.70
C ALA A 207 -30.94 -9.63 2.23
N GLY A 208 -29.93 -9.33 3.04
CA GLY A 208 -29.88 -9.55 4.49
C GLY A 208 -28.79 -10.55 4.86
N ILE A 209 -28.05 -10.27 5.95
CA ILE A 209 -26.87 -11.04 6.35
C ILE A 209 -27.30 -12.43 6.86
N PRO A 210 -26.95 -13.53 6.17
CA PRO A 210 -27.38 -14.86 6.60
C PRO A 210 -26.52 -15.35 7.78
N GLU A 211 -27.14 -16.02 8.74
CA GLU A 211 -26.44 -16.50 9.95
C GLU A 211 -25.28 -17.46 9.65
N LYS A 212 -25.33 -18.17 8.52
CA LYS A 212 -24.25 -19.06 8.05
C LYS A 212 -22.92 -18.33 7.80
N ALA A 213 -22.96 -17.03 7.53
CA ALA A 213 -21.79 -16.19 7.25
C ALA A 213 -21.39 -15.26 8.42
N ARG A 214 -22.20 -15.23 9.49
CA ARG A 214 -22.05 -14.31 10.62
C ARG A 214 -21.22 -14.94 11.74
N LEU A 215 -20.09 -14.32 12.06
CA LEU A 215 -19.17 -14.66 13.13
C LEU A 215 -19.51 -13.88 14.40
N ALA A 216 -19.48 -14.59 15.53
CA ALA A 216 -19.78 -14.01 16.83
C ALA A 216 -18.64 -13.12 17.36
N GLU A 217 -18.96 -12.22 18.29
CA GLU A 217 -18.01 -11.32 18.98
C GLU A 217 -16.89 -12.06 19.73
N SER A 218 -17.15 -13.31 20.12
CA SER A 218 -16.20 -14.19 20.81
C SER A 218 -15.04 -14.65 19.92
N ASN A 219 -15.04 -14.32 18.63
CA ASN A 219 -13.95 -14.62 17.73
C ASN A 219 -12.63 -14.09 18.33
N PRO A 220 -11.61 -14.96 18.56
CA PRO A 220 -10.40 -14.55 19.28
C PRO A 220 -9.50 -13.62 18.46
N SER A 221 -9.51 -13.71 17.13
CA SER A 221 -8.65 -12.92 16.26
C SER A 221 -9.26 -12.74 14.87
N TYR A 222 -9.27 -11.51 14.38
CA TYR A 222 -9.76 -11.19 13.04
C TYR A 222 -9.21 -9.86 12.54
N ARG A 223 -9.26 -9.67 11.22
CA ARG A 223 -9.15 -8.38 10.54
C ARG A 223 -10.34 -8.24 9.59
N ALA A 224 -11.14 -7.21 9.80
CA ALA A 224 -12.35 -6.92 9.04
C ALA A 224 -12.34 -5.47 8.56
N ASN A 225 -13.05 -5.18 7.49
CA ASN A 225 -13.25 -3.85 6.96
C ASN A 225 -14.69 -3.39 7.24
N LEU A 226 -14.85 -2.12 7.58
CA LEU A 226 -16.14 -1.47 7.78
C LEU A 226 -16.15 -0.20 6.95
N LEU A 227 -16.96 -0.19 5.88
CA LEU A 227 -17.34 1.04 5.19
C LEU A 227 -18.51 1.65 5.98
N LEU A 228 -18.35 2.87 6.45
CA LEU A 228 -19.37 3.57 7.23
C LEU A 228 -19.57 4.98 6.64
N PRO A 229 -20.71 5.24 5.97
CA PRO A 229 -21.11 6.59 5.57
C PRO A 229 -21.39 7.52 6.75
N GLU A 230 -21.23 8.82 6.54
CA GLU A 230 -21.57 9.85 7.52
C GLU A 230 -23.05 9.78 7.92
N GLY A 231 -23.31 9.86 9.22
CA GLY A 231 -24.64 9.71 9.81
C GLY A 231 -25.11 8.26 9.98
N GLU A 232 -24.42 7.28 9.40
CA GLU A 232 -24.77 5.87 9.56
C GLU A 232 -24.13 5.22 10.79
N THR A 233 -24.77 4.15 11.26
CA THR A 233 -24.31 3.34 12.40
C THR A 233 -24.18 1.90 11.99
N SER A 234 -23.09 1.25 12.38
CA SER A 234 -22.88 -0.17 12.15
C SER A 234 -22.32 -0.89 13.37
N ARG A 235 -22.72 -2.14 13.52
CA ARG A 235 -22.17 -3.12 14.49
C ARG A 235 -21.51 -4.30 13.78
N VAL A 236 -21.42 -4.27 12.46
CA VAL A 236 -20.96 -5.42 11.66
C VAL A 236 -19.85 -4.99 10.72
N ALA A 237 -18.79 -5.78 10.66
CA ALA A 237 -17.67 -5.58 9.76
C ALA A 237 -17.54 -6.77 8.80
N VAL A 238 -16.98 -6.54 7.61
CA VAL A 238 -16.86 -7.55 6.54
C VAL A 238 -15.44 -8.10 6.47
N LEU A 239 -15.31 -9.42 6.37
CA LEU A 239 -14.05 -10.11 6.14
C LEU A 239 -14.03 -10.63 4.71
N ASN A 240 -13.01 -10.25 3.96
CA ASN A 240 -12.76 -10.78 2.62
C ASN A 240 -12.02 -12.13 2.75
N THR A 241 -12.60 -13.19 2.20
CA THR A 241 -12.00 -14.52 2.10
C THR A 241 -11.88 -14.94 0.64
N ASP A 242 -11.18 -16.04 0.34
CA ASP A 242 -11.02 -16.54 -1.03
C ASP A 242 -12.34 -16.95 -1.68
N ASP A 243 -13.20 -17.60 -0.90
CA ASP A 243 -14.45 -18.16 -1.38
C ASP A 243 -15.65 -17.20 -1.22
N GLY A 244 -15.40 -15.94 -0.81
CA GLY A 244 -16.42 -14.91 -0.63
C GLY A 244 -16.23 -14.05 0.62
N LEU A 245 -17.34 -13.62 1.21
CA LEU A 245 -17.38 -12.68 2.33
C LEU A 245 -17.91 -13.35 3.59
N LEU A 246 -17.30 -13.04 4.74
CA LEU A 246 -17.84 -13.33 6.07
C LEU A 246 -18.18 -12.03 6.78
N VAL A 247 -19.10 -12.07 7.73
CA VAL A 247 -19.47 -10.90 8.54
C VAL A 247 -19.06 -11.15 9.98
N GLN A 248 -18.52 -10.14 10.64
CA GLN A 248 -18.11 -10.17 12.04
C GLN A 248 -18.92 -9.18 12.85
N ASP A 249 -19.57 -9.67 13.90
CA ASP A 249 -20.23 -8.83 14.90
C ASP A 249 -19.20 -8.13 15.78
N LEU A 250 -19.45 -6.85 16.06
CA LEU A 250 -18.64 -6.01 16.92
C LEU A 250 -19.28 -5.89 18.32
N PRO A 251 -18.46 -5.79 19.38
CA PRO A 251 -18.94 -5.68 20.76
C PRO A 251 -19.42 -4.26 21.14
N PHE A 252 -19.53 -3.38 20.15
CA PHE A 252 -20.01 -2.00 20.25
C PHE A 252 -20.55 -1.55 18.89
N GLU A 253 -21.42 -0.55 18.90
CA GLU A 253 -21.89 0.13 17.69
C GLU A 253 -21.00 1.34 17.42
N LEU A 254 -20.68 1.56 16.15
CA LEU A 254 -19.89 2.69 15.68
C LEU A 254 -20.76 3.54 14.76
N THR A 255 -20.88 4.82 15.08
CA THR A 255 -21.56 5.83 14.26
C THR A 255 -20.52 6.81 13.72
N LEU A 256 -20.48 7.03 12.41
CA LEU A 256 -19.63 8.08 11.83
C LEU A 256 -20.39 9.40 11.89
N LYS A 257 -19.86 10.39 12.63
CA LYS A 257 -20.45 11.73 12.67
C LYS A 257 -19.97 12.57 11.50
N GLU A 258 -18.66 12.58 11.27
CA GLU A 258 -18.03 13.39 10.24
C GLU A 258 -16.68 12.79 9.83
N PHE A 259 -16.36 12.85 8.54
CA PHE A 259 -15.05 12.57 7.99
C PHE A 259 -14.41 13.86 7.45
N ARG A 260 -13.29 14.26 8.06
CA ARG A 260 -12.59 15.51 7.78
C ARG A 260 -11.25 15.25 7.10
N ILE A 261 -10.99 16.04 6.06
CA ILE A 261 -9.71 16.09 5.36
C ILE A 261 -9.16 17.50 5.52
N ASP A 262 -8.04 17.64 6.22
CA ASP A 262 -7.31 18.91 6.23
C ASP A 262 -6.31 18.92 5.09
N PHE A 263 -6.15 20.06 4.40
CA PHE A 263 -5.16 20.23 3.34
C PHE A 263 -4.09 21.24 3.75
N TYR A 264 -2.87 21.07 3.24
CA TYR A 264 -1.86 22.12 3.24
C TYR A 264 -2.25 23.22 2.24
N SER A 265 -1.60 24.39 2.33
CA SER A 265 -1.77 25.48 1.35
C SER A 265 -1.45 25.06 -0.08
N THR A 266 -0.64 24.02 -0.25
CA THR A 266 -0.26 23.41 -1.52
C THR A 266 -1.36 22.54 -2.13
N GLY A 267 -2.46 22.28 -1.40
CA GLY A 267 -3.52 21.36 -1.82
C GLY A 267 -3.27 19.88 -1.50
N MET A 268 -2.11 19.53 -0.92
CA MET A 268 -1.85 18.16 -0.47
C MET A 268 -2.63 17.85 0.82
N PRO A 269 -3.23 16.64 0.97
CA PRO A 269 -3.84 16.22 2.22
C PRO A 269 -2.83 16.16 3.38
N LYS A 270 -3.22 16.73 4.52
CA LYS A 270 -2.45 16.79 5.77
C LYS A 270 -2.95 15.80 6.81
N LEU A 271 -4.27 15.66 6.93
CA LEU A 271 -4.91 14.84 7.94
C LEU A 271 -6.16 14.18 7.34
N PHE A 272 -6.34 12.90 7.66
CA PHE A 272 -7.60 12.20 7.47
C PHE A 272 -8.08 11.78 8.86
N ALA A 273 -9.22 12.32 9.28
CA ALA A 273 -9.78 12.09 10.60
C ALA A 273 -11.27 11.77 10.52
N SER A 274 -11.70 10.82 11.34
CA SER A 274 -13.10 10.42 11.45
C SER A 274 -13.56 10.63 12.88
N ASP A 275 -14.53 11.53 13.05
CA ASP A 275 -15.19 11.72 14.34
C ASP A 275 -16.32 10.71 14.46
N VAL A 276 -16.22 9.86 15.47
CA VAL A 276 -17.12 8.73 15.68
C VAL A 276 -17.76 8.80 17.06
N GLU A 277 -18.97 8.29 17.16
CA GLU A 277 -19.60 7.95 18.43
C GLU A 277 -19.62 6.44 18.59
N VAL A 278 -19.18 5.98 19.76
CA VAL A 278 -19.23 4.58 20.14
C VAL A 278 -20.36 4.40 21.14
N PHE A 279 -21.22 3.43 20.88
CA PHE A 279 -22.21 2.96 21.84
C PHE A 279 -21.89 1.54 22.28
N ASP A 280 -21.73 1.35 23.59
CA ASP A 280 -21.55 0.03 24.18
C ASP A 280 -22.91 -0.53 24.65
N PRO A 281 -23.42 -1.60 24.03
CA PRO A 281 -24.69 -2.21 24.42
C PRO A 281 -24.66 -2.88 25.80
N ASP A 282 -23.50 -3.30 26.30
CA ASP A 282 -23.38 -3.99 27.60
C ASP A 282 -23.42 -3.00 28.77
N THR A 283 -22.75 -1.85 28.62
CA THR A 283 -22.68 -0.81 29.65
C THR A 283 -23.71 0.30 29.47
N GLN A 284 -24.34 0.37 28.28
CA GLN A 284 -25.23 1.45 27.83
C GLN A 284 -24.53 2.83 27.76
N GLU A 285 -23.20 2.88 27.75
CA GLU A 285 -22.43 4.13 27.65
C GLU A 285 -22.25 4.58 26.20
N ARG A 286 -22.25 5.90 25.99
CA ARG A 286 -21.89 6.56 24.73
C ARG A 286 -20.72 7.50 24.95
N PHE A 287 -19.74 7.46 24.06
CA PHE A 287 -18.64 8.42 24.06
C PHE A 287 -18.21 8.75 22.64
N GLU A 288 -17.65 9.95 22.48
CA GLU A 288 -17.08 10.40 21.22
C GLU A 288 -15.59 10.11 21.18
N ALA A 289 -15.08 9.78 19.99
CA ALA A 289 -13.67 9.59 19.73
C ALA A 289 -13.32 10.08 18.32
N THR A 290 -12.07 10.47 18.12
CA THR A 290 -11.53 10.79 16.79
C THR A 290 -10.53 9.71 16.41
N ILE A 291 -10.72 9.13 15.22
CA ILE A 291 -9.81 8.15 14.63
C ILE A 291 -8.99 8.85 13.56
N GLU A 292 -7.66 8.83 13.68
CA GLU A 292 -6.75 9.42 12.70
C GLU A 292 -5.80 8.36 12.14
N VAL A 293 -5.17 8.66 11.01
CA VAL A 293 -4.06 7.85 10.50
C VAL A 293 -2.97 7.76 11.58
N ASN A 294 -2.58 6.53 11.94
CA ASN A 294 -1.66 6.19 13.04
C ASN A 294 -2.14 6.47 14.47
N LYS A 295 -3.37 6.98 14.67
CA LYS A 295 -4.01 7.08 16.00
C LYS A 295 -5.34 6.33 15.99
N PRO A 296 -5.30 4.99 16.11
CA PRO A 296 -6.51 4.18 16.08
C PRO A 296 -7.28 4.28 17.40
N LEU A 297 -8.59 4.01 17.35
CA LEU A 297 -9.40 3.80 18.52
C LEU A 297 -9.23 2.35 19.03
N ILE A 298 -8.97 2.17 20.33
CA ILE A 298 -8.85 0.85 20.95
C ILE A 298 -9.95 0.71 21.99
N TYR A 299 -10.90 -0.21 21.77
CA TYR A 299 -12.01 -0.44 22.69
C TYR A 299 -12.43 -1.92 22.70
N LYS A 300 -12.66 -2.48 23.90
CA LYS A 300 -12.97 -3.91 24.13
C LYS A 300 -12.07 -4.92 23.37
N GLY A 301 -10.78 -4.59 23.25
CA GLY A 301 -9.79 -5.43 22.56
C GLY A 301 -9.87 -5.40 21.02
N VAL A 302 -10.70 -4.52 20.46
CA VAL A 302 -10.77 -4.23 19.02
C VAL A 302 -10.08 -2.89 18.77
N THR A 303 -9.16 -2.88 17.80
CA THR A 303 -8.50 -1.67 17.32
C THR A 303 -9.11 -1.27 15.98
N VAL A 304 -9.62 -0.04 15.90
CA VAL A 304 -10.26 0.55 14.71
C VAL A 304 -9.28 1.53 14.08
N TYR A 305 -8.76 1.18 12.91
CA TYR A 305 -7.82 1.99 12.14
C TYR A 305 -8.55 2.75 11.04
N GLN A 306 -8.20 4.01 10.84
CA GLN A 306 -8.52 4.73 9.62
C GLN A 306 -7.69 4.14 8.47
N SER A 307 -8.34 3.42 7.55
CA SER A 307 -7.67 2.71 6.45
C SER A 307 -7.77 3.47 5.14
N SER A 308 -8.98 3.91 4.78
CA SER A 308 -9.27 4.68 3.57
C SER A 308 -10.54 5.51 3.77
N PHE A 309 -10.95 6.24 2.75
CA PHE A 309 -12.25 6.88 2.66
C PHE A 309 -12.88 6.55 1.30
N ASP A 310 -14.18 6.76 1.19
CA ASP A 310 -14.95 6.56 -0.04
C ASP A 310 -16.12 7.56 -0.09
N ASP A 311 -16.87 7.54 -1.18
CA ASP A 311 -18.15 8.22 -1.27
C ASP A 311 -19.23 7.43 -0.51
N GLY A 312 -19.95 8.10 0.39
CA GLY A 312 -20.98 7.52 1.25
C GLY A 312 -22.38 7.53 0.64
N GLY A 313 -22.51 7.77 -0.67
CA GLY A 313 -23.80 7.94 -1.34
C GLY A 313 -24.16 9.41 -1.53
N THR A 314 -23.21 10.21 -2.01
CA THR A 314 -23.42 11.60 -2.43
C THR A 314 -24.60 11.67 -3.39
N LYS A 315 -25.54 12.57 -3.12
CA LYS A 315 -26.66 12.82 -4.02
C LYS A 315 -26.24 13.85 -5.05
N VAL A 316 -26.48 13.56 -6.32
CA VAL A 316 -26.09 14.41 -7.44
C VAL A 316 -27.31 14.75 -8.28
N GLN A 317 -27.41 16.01 -8.70
CA GLN A 317 -28.32 16.47 -9.73
C GLN A 317 -27.50 16.80 -10.97
N LEU A 318 -27.85 16.19 -12.09
CA LEU A 318 -27.05 16.24 -13.32
C LEU A 318 -27.90 16.73 -14.47
N LYS A 319 -27.27 17.45 -15.40
CA LYS A 319 -27.80 17.70 -16.74
C LYS A 319 -27.25 16.64 -17.68
N GLY A 320 -28.14 15.85 -18.27
CA GLY A 320 -27.82 14.98 -19.40
C GLY A 320 -27.69 15.78 -20.69
N ILE A 321 -26.61 15.55 -21.41
CA ILE A 321 -26.18 16.26 -22.62
C ILE A 321 -26.05 15.25 -23.76
N PRO A 322 -27.02 15.15 -24.67
CA PRO A 322 -26.93 14.29 -25.84
C PRO A 322 -25.77 14.73 -26.75
N LEU A 323 -24.92 13.78 -27.10
CA LEU A 323 -23.76 13.98 -27.98
C LEU A 323 -24.07 13.63 -29.46
N THR A 324 -25.26 13.12 -29.73
CA THR A 324 -25.73 12.74 -31.07
C THR A 324 -27.02 13.46 -31.45
N GLY A 325 -27.33 13.44 -32.75
CA GLY A 325 -28.53 14.07 -33.30
C GLY A 325 -28.39 15.57 -33.58
N GLU A 326 -29.45 16.14 -34.15
CA GLU A 326 -29.49 17.51 -34.68
C GLU A 326 -29.85 18.58 -33.63
N ARG A 327 -30.17 18.19 -32.41
CA ARG A 327 -30.65 19.10 -31.36
C ARG A 327 -29.63 19.31 -30.25
N ASP A 328 -29.56 20.54 -29.78
CA ASP A 328 -28.89 20.93 -28.54
C ASP A 328 -29.94 21.10 -27.43
N TYR A 329 -30.10 20.08 -26.58
CA TYR A 329 -31.03 20.11 -25.45
C TYR A 329 -30.40 19.47 -24.22
N ARG A 330 -30.97 19.73 -23.05
CA ARG A 330 -30.56 19.17 -21.77
C ARG A 330 -31.76 18.55 -21.08
N PHE A 331 -31.53 17.55 -20.25
CA PHE A 331 -32.57 16.98 -19.38
C PHE A 331 -32.01 16.75 -17.98
N ASP A 332 -32.90 16.79 -16.99
CA ASP A 332 -32.52 16.62 -15.59
C ASP A 332 -32.43 15.14 -15.22
N LEU A 333 -31.43 14.80 -14.42
CA LEU A 333 -31.21 13.46 -13.90
C LEU A 333 -30.70 13.49 -12.47
N ASP A 334 -31.49 12.92 -11.57
CA ASP A 334 -31.09 12.72 -10.17
C ASP A 334 -30.42 11.36 -9.98
N GLY A 335 -29.28 11.39 -9.31
CA GLY A 335 -28.44 10.23 -9.02
C GLY A 335 -28.00 10.18 -7.56
N VAL A 336 -27.58 8.98 -7.15
CA VAL A 336 -26.85 8.75 -5.93
C VAL A 336 -25.59 7.98 -6.33
N VAL A 337 -24.43 8.40 -5.86
CA VAL A 337 -23.17 7.68 -6.10
C VAL A 337 -23.25 6.29 -5.47
N GLY A 338 -22.75 5.28 -6.18
CA GLY A 338 -22.98 3.87 -5.91
C GLY A 338 -24.31 3.32 -6.46
N GLY A 339 -25.20 4.19 -6.93
CA GLY A 339 -26.52 3.84 -7.48
C GLY A 339 -26.57 3.82 -9.02
N GLY A 340 -27.63 3.20 -9.55
CA GLY A 340 -27.90 3.13 -10.98
C GLY A 340 -29.28 3.65 -11.38
N ARG A 341 -29.39 4.18 -12.61
CA ARG A 341 -30.63 4.67 -13.21
C ARG A 341 -30.77 4.14 -14.64
N ASP A 342 -32.01 3.79 -14.99
CA ASP A 342 -32.36 3.41 -16.36
C ASP A 342 -32.67 4.67 -17.17
N LEU A 343 -31.98 4.86 -18.29
CA LEU A 343 -32.14 6.01 -19.17
C LEU A 343 -33.15 5.76 -20.30
N SER A 344 -33.67 4.53 -20.44
CA SER A 344 -34.67 4.18 -21.47
C SER A 344 -35.97 4.99 -21.38
N GLN A 345 -36.26 5.56 -20.21
CA GLN A 345 -37.48 6.32 -19.94
C GLN A 345 -37.34 7.82 -20.25
N LEU A 346 -36.15 8.29 -20.62
CA LEU A 346 -35.87 9.70 -20.88
C LEU A 346 -36.21 10.07 -22.34
N GLN A 347 -36.77 11.26 -22.54
CA GLN A 347 -37.21 11.74 -23.86
C GLN A 347 -36.01 12.07 -24.77
N GLY A 348 -35.99 11.52 -26.00
CA GLY A 348 -35.03 11.88 -27.04
C GLY A 348 -34.63 10.71 -27.94
N ASP A 349 -33.87 10.97 -29.01
CA ASP A 349 -33.23 9.96 -29.88
C ASP A 349 -32.04 9.25 -29.20
N LEU A 350 -31.96 9.33 -27.87
CA LEU A 350 -31.00 8.59 -27.07
C LEU A 350 -31.33 7.11 -27.23
N SER A 351 -30.34 6.36 -27.71
CA SER A 351 -30.41 4.92 -27.91
C SER A 351 -31.23 4.25 -26.82
N ARG A 352 -32.32 3.59 -27.22
CA ARG A 352 -33.19 2.82 -26.34
C ARG A 352 -32.32 1.84 -25.53
N ASP A 353 -32.52 1.80 -24.21
CA ASP A 353 -31.98 0.83 -23.25
C ASP A 353 -30.52 1.01 -22.78
N LEU A 354 -30.16 2.22 -22.36
CA LEU A 354 -28.92 2.49 -21.61
C LEU A 354 -29.18 2.58 -20.11
N LYS A 355 -28.26 2.03 -19.30
CA LYS A 355 -28.23 2.22 -17.85
C LYS A 355 -27.00 3.02 -17.45
N VAL A 356 -27.18 3.99 -16.57
CA VAL A 356 -26.07 4.72 -15.95
C VAL A 356 -25.88 4.23 -14.52
N GLU A 357 -24.64 4.03 -14.12
CA GLU A 357 -24.23 3.71 -12.75
C GLU A 357 -23.25 4.83 -12.32
N PHE A 358 -23.61 5.63 -11.31
CA PHE A 358 -22.71 6.66 -10.79
C PHE A 358 -21.73 5.98 -9.84
N THR A 359 -20.43 6.05 -10.13
CA THR A 359 -19.43 5.26 -9.40
C THR A 359 -18.62 6.06 -8.40
N ALA A 360 -18.36 7.34 -8.69
CA ALA A 360 -17.63 8.20 -7.76
C ALA A 360 -17.96 9.68 -8.01
N PHE A 361 -17.93 10.46 -6.94
CA PHE A 361 -17.91 11.92 -6.96
C PHE A 361 -16.67 12.41 -6.21
N LYS A 362 -16.06 13.49 -6.72
CA LYS A 362 -15.03 14.23 -5.99
C LYS A 362 -15.35 15.71 -6.09
N SER A 363 -15.54 16.37 -4.96
CA SER A 363 -15.72 17.82 -4.88
C SER A 363 -14.45 18.60 -5.25
N ILE A 364 -13.29 17.99 -4.97
CA ILE A 364 -11.96 18.57 -5.21
C ILE A 364 -11.08 17.54 -5.92
N ASN A 365 -10.44 17.96 -7.02
CA ASN A 365 -9.44 17.15 -7.73
C ASN A 365 -8.15 17.95 -7.83
N VAL A 366 -7.10 17.51 -7.15
CA VAL A 366 -5.79 18.16 -7.16
C VAL A 366 -4.88 17.40 -8.11
N GLU A 367 -4.63 17.99 -9.28
CA GLU A 367 -3.78 17.39 -10.32
C GLU A 367 -2.52 18.22 -10.53
N ALA A 368 -1.44 17.57 -10.94
CA ALA A 368 -0.22 18.25 -11.33
C ALA A 368 -0.37 18.74 -12.78
N LEU A 369 -0.36 20.07 -12.97
CA LEU A 369 -0.51 20.71 -14.28
C LEU A 369 0.81 21.38 -14.71
N PRO A 370 1.18 21.33 -16.01
CA PRO A 370 2.31 22.07 -16.53
C PRO A 370 2.16 23.58 -16.31
N VAL A 371 3.26 24.27 -16.01
CA VAL A 371 3.27 25.73 -15.83
C VAL A 371 4.20 26.38 -16.84
N ASP A 372 3.67 27.32 -17.62
CA ASP A 372 4.43 28.03 -18.68
C ASP A 372 5.55 28.94 -18.14
N ASN A 373 5.46 29.39 -16.87
CA ASN A 373 6.42 30.30 -16.22
C ASN A 373 6.88 29.76 -14.85
N ALA A 374 7.62 28.66 -14.88
CA ALA A 374 8.12 27.93 -13.72
C ALA A 374 9.03 28.74 -12.76
N ASP A 375 9.54 29.91 -13.17
CA ASP A 375 10.45 30.75 -12.38
C ASP A 375 9.73 31.70 -11.40
N GLN A 376 8.39 31.81 -11.47
CA GLN A 376 7.57 32.64 -10.57
C GLN A 376 6.76 31.82 -9.54
N VAL A 377 6.89 30.49 -9.54
CA VAL A 377 6.19 29.61 -8.60
C VAL A 377 7.10 29.34 -7.39
N SER A 378 6.58 29.49 -6.17
CA SER A 378 7.30 29.15 -4.95
C SER A 378 7.74 27.68 -4.97
N VAL A 379 8.94 27.40 -4.48
CA VAL A 379 9.51 26.04 -4.44
C VAL A 379 8.61 25.08 -3.67
N ASP A 380 7.89 25.59 -2.66
CA ASP A 380 6.94 24.82 -1.83
C ASP A 380 5.66 24.39 -2.58
N ASP A 381 5.31 25.05 -3.69
CA ASP A 381 4.12 24.77 -4.51
C ASP A 381 4.40 23.82 -5.68
N LEU A 382 5.67 23.54 -5.95
CA LEU A 382 6.09 22.62 -7.00
C LEU A 382 5.86 21.17 -6.55
N ALA A 383 5.42 20.32 -7.47
CA ALA A 383 5.39 18.88 -7.24
C ALA A 383 6.83 18.34 -7.19
N LEU A 384 7.49 18.48 -6.04
CA LEU A 384 8.82 17.93 -5.78
C LEU A 384 8.70 16.44 -5.41
N GLY A 385 8.32 15.64 -6.40
CA GLY A 385 8.38 14.18 -6.40
C GLY A 385 9.18 13.69 -7.61
N ASN A 386 9.74 12.49 -7.55
CA ASN A 386 10.52 11.90 -8.66
C ASN A 386 9.81 12.14 -10.01
N ALA A 387 10.46 12.87 -10.91
CA ALA A 387 10.01 13.10 -12.28
C ALA A 387 9.75 11.81 -13.07
N ASP A 388 10.15 10.66 -12.53
CA ASP A 388 9.94 9.32 -13.10
C ASP A 388 8.51 8.75 -12.86
N ALA A 389 7.67 9.41 -12.05
CA ALA A 389 6.29 8.98 -11.81
C ALA A 389 5.32 10.12 -12.10
N LEU A 390 5.10 10.41 -13.39
CA LEU A 390 3.94 11.18 -13.84
C LEU A 390 2.69 10.64 -13.15
N SER A 391 1.83 11.52 -12.66
CA SER A 391 0.52 11.10 -12.17
C SER A 391 -0.21 10.30 -13.26
N PRO A 392 -1.10 9.34 -12.92
CA PRO A 392 -1.90 8.66 -13.93
C PRO A 392 -2.68 9.65 -14.81
N PHE A 393 -3.07 10.80 -14.28
CA PHE A 393 -3.67 11.88 -15.04
C PHE A 393 -2.70 12.49 -16.06
N GLU A 394 -1.47 12.86 -15.68
CA GLU A 394 -0.46 13.41 -16.60
C GLU A 394 -0.02 12.41 -17.66
N THR A 395 0.19 11.14 -17.30
CA THR A 395 0.56 10.08 -18.26
C THR A 395 -0.52 9.94 -19.34
N ASN A 396 -1.78 9.98 -18.92
CA ASN A 396 -2.93 9.89 -19.80
C ASN A 396 -3.13 11.16 -20.64
N LEU A 397 -2.95 12.35 -20.05
CA LEU A 397 -3.05 13.62 -20.76
C LEU A 397 -1.90 13.79 -21.77
N ALA A 398 -0.67 13.43 -21.39
CA ALA A 398 0.53 13.46 -22.23
C ALA A 398 0.41 12.53 -23.44
N SER A 399 -0.19 11.34 -23.27
CA SER A 399 -0.46 10.43 -24.41
C SER A 399 -1.41 11.03 -25.47
N VAL A 400 -2.20 12.03 -25.10
CA VAL A 400 -3.13 12.76 -25.98
C VAL A 400 -2.57 14.11 -26.45
N LEU A 401 -1.59 14.69 -25.75
CA LEU A 401 -0.98 16.00 -26.07
C LEU A 401 -0.05 15.98 -27.30
N GLY A 402 0.11 14.85 -28.00
CA GLY A 402 1.03 14.73 -29.12
C GLY A 402 2.50 14.93 -28.70
N PRO A 403 3.46 14.79 -29.63
CA PRO A 403 4.90 14.79 -29.33
C PRO A 403 5.47 16.16 -28.90
N GLY A 404 4.62 17.14 -28.55
CA GLY A 404 5.02 18.52 -28.23
C GLY A 404 5.12 18.86 -26.75
N VAL A 405 4.76 17.96 -25.83
CA VAL A 405 4.93 18.19 -24.39
C VAL A 405 6.42 18.09 -24.08
N LYS A 406 7.01 19.19 -23.63
CA LYS A 406 8.37 19.17 -23.09
C LYS A 406 8.39 18.25 -21.87
N GLU A 407 9.16 17.16 -21.93
CA GLU A 407 9.39 16.26 -20.78
C GLU A 407 9.91 17.01 -19.53
N ASP A 408 10.44 18.23 -19.72
CA ASP A 408 11.02 19.08 -18.67
C ASP A 408 10.05 20.14 -18.07
N ALA A 409 8.75 20.11 -18.39
CA ALA A 409 7.82 21.11 -17.87
C ALA A 409 7.59 20.93 -16.35
N LYS A 410 7.97 21.93 -15.53
CA LYS A 410 7.67 21.89 -14.09
C LYS A 410 6.16 21.93 -13.87
N THR A 411 5.65 21.05 -13.01
CA THR A 411 4.23 20.95 -12.72
C THR A 411 3.88 21.54 -11.34
N LYS A 412 2.66 22.10 -11.25
CA LYS A 412 2.08 22.64 -10.02
C LYS A 412 0.79 21.91 -9.70
N PHE A 413 0.64 21.50 -8.44
CA PHE A 413 -0.63 20.98 -7.94
C PHE A 413 -1.70 22.06 -8.00
N THR A 414 -2.75 21.77 -8.78
CA THR A 414 -3.85 22.69 -9.03
C THR A 414 -5.16 21.95 -8.80
N ASN A 415 -6.05 22.55 -8.01
CA ASN A 415 -7.42 22.05 -7.92
C ASN A 415 -8.16 22.38 -9.23
N ILE A 416 -8.53 21.35 -9.99
CA ILE A 416 -9.26 21.48 -11.26
C ILE A 416 -10.78 21.36 -11.09
N GLY A 417 -11.26 21.43 -9.85
CA GLY A 417 -12.68 21.48 -9.52
C GLY A 417 -13.32 20.10 -9.35
N PRO A 418 -14.66 20.04 -9.27
CA PRO A 418 -15.38 18.79 -9.07
C PRO A 418 -15.28 17.87 -10.29
N SER A 419 -15.41 16.57 -10.04
CA SER A 419 -15.52 15.55 -11.08
C SER A 419 -16.57 14.51 -10.74
N ILE A 420 -17.15 13.91 -11.78
CA ILE A 420 -18.05 12.76 -11.65
C ILE A 420 -17.55 11.60 -12.49
N THR A 421 -17.58 10.42 -11.89
CA THR A 421 -17.28 9.16 -12.56
C THR A 421 -18.55 8.33 -12.67
N TYR A 422 -18.82 7.81 -13.85
CA TYR A 422 -20.00 6.99 -14.11
C TYR A 422 -19.72 5.92 -15.15
N LYS A 423 -20.49 4.84 -15.10
CA LYS A 423 -20.48 3.79 -16.11
C LYS A 423 -21.76 3.85 -16.93
N LEU A 424 -21.64 3.76 -18.24
CA LEU A 424 -22.77 3.50 -19.13
C LEU A 424 -22.74 2.05 -19.55
N ARG A 425 -23.86 1.35 -19.35
CA ARG A 425 -24.04 -0.04 -19.73
C ARG A 425 -25.08 -0.16 -20.84
N ASP A 426 -24.75 -0.89 -21.88
CA ASP A 426 -25.65 -1.21 -22.99
C ASP A 426 -26.48 -2.49 -22.72
N GLN A 427 -27.33 -2.86 -23.68
CA GLN A 427 -28.13 -4.10 -23.61
C GLN A 427 -27.28 -5.38 -23.61
N ALA A 428 -26.09 -5.35 -24.22
CA ALA A 428 -25.17 -6.50 -24.21
C ALA A 428 -24.47 -6.67 -22.85
N GLY A 429 -24.69 -5.74 -21.92
CA GLY A 429 -24.07 -5.72 -20.61
C GLY A 429 -22.65 -5.15 -20.62
N GLN A 430 -22.17 -4.67 -21.76
CA GLN A 430 -20.86 -4.02 -21.86
C GLN A 430 -20.94 -2.66 -21.18
N ALA A 431 -20.00 -2.40 -20.28
CA ALA A 431 -19.93 -1.15 -19.54
C ALA A 431 -18.66 -0.39 -19.92
N ARG A 432 -18.83 0.90 -20.22
CA ARG A 432 -17.73 1.87 -20.39
C ARG A 432 -17.73 2.84 -19.23
N GLU A 433 -16.55 3.22 -18.77
CA GLU A 433 -16.40 4.14 -17.66
C GLU A 433 -15.96 5.52 -18.14
N PHE A 434 -16.59 6.54 -17.58
CA PHE A 434 -16.43 7.93 -17.93
C PHE A 434 -16.02 8.72 -16.70
N HIS A 435 -15.14 9.71 -16.90
CA HIS A 435 -14.65 10.59 -15.84
C HIS A 435 -14.62 12.02 -16.34
N ASN A 436 -15.58 12.83 -15.89
CA ASN A 436 -15.75 14.19 -16.42
C ASN A 436 -15.41 15.21 -15.35
N TYR A 437 -14.68 16.25 -15.75
CA TYR A 437 -14.42 17.43 -14.93
C TYR A 437 -15.48 18.49 -15.17
N MET A 438 -15.90 19.14 -14.09
CA MET A 438 -17.04 20.08 -14.09
C MET A 438 -16.64 21.53 -14.35
N LEU A 439 -15.33 21.82 -14.38
CA LEU A 439 -14.79 23.14 -14.68
C LEU A 439 -13.81 23.07 -15.84
N PRO A 440 -13.73 24.13 -16.68
CA PRO A 440 -12.75 24.18 -17.74
C PRO A 440 -11.36 24.45 -17.17
N ILE A 441 -10.35 23.82 -17.78
CA ILE A 441 -8.94 24.00 -17.43
C ILE A 441 -8.17 24.68 -18.58
N ASN A 442 -7.10 25.37 -18.24
CA ASN A 442 -6.20 25.97 -19.23
C ASN A 442 -5.19 24.91 -19.69
N LEU A 443 -5.11 24.65 -20.99
CA LEU A 443 -4.12 23.76 -21.61
C LEU A 443 -3.65 24.37 -22.92
N ASP A 444 -2.34 24.36 -23.21
CA ASP A 444 -1.76 24.82 -24.49
C ASP A 444 -2.22 26.23 -24.94
N GLY A 445 -2.54 27.12 -23.99
CA GLY A 445 -3.08 28.46 -24.25
C GLY A 445 -4.58 28.53 -24.60
N GLY A 446 -5.32 27.41 -24.50
CA GLY A 446 -6.77 27.34 -24.67
C GLY A 446 -7.48 26.90 -23.39
N ARG A 447 -8.81 26.98 -23.37
CA ARG A 447 -9.66 26.56 -22.25
C ARG A 447 -10.59 25.43 -22.66
N TYR A 448 -10.56 24.33 -21.91
CA TYR A 448 -11.28 23.11 -22.27
C TYR A 448 -11.95 22.46 -21.07
N TYR A 449 -13.17 21.97 -21.27
CA TYR A 449 -13.71 20.89 -20.43
C TYR A 449 -13.04 19.57 -20.81
N LEU A 450 -12.73 18.76 -19.80
CA LEU A 450 -12.16 17.43 -19.99
C LEU A 450 -13.19 16.34 -19.68
N ALA A 451 -13.44 15.48 -20.67
CA ALA A 451 -14.32 14.32 -20.53
C ALA A 451 -13.55 13.03 -20.86
N GLY A 452 -13.28 12.23 -19.83
CA GLY A 452 -12.48 11.02 -19.91
C GLY A 452 -13.31 9.79 -20.22
N VAL A 453 -12.75 8.86 -21.00
CA VAL A 453 -13.33 7.52 -21.24
C VAL A 453 -12.28 6.42 -21.08
N ARG A 454 -12.69 5.27 -20.55
CA ARG A 454 -11.93 4.02 -20.61
C ARG A 454 -12.85 2.81 -20.81
N GLU A 455 -12.35 1.82 -21.53
CA GLU A 455 -13.08 0.57 -21.82
C GLU A 455 -12.94 -0.41 -20.65
N THR A 456 -11.75 -0.51 -20.05
CA THR A 456 -11.50 -1.37 -18.89
C THR A 456 -10.92 -0.58 -17.72
N PRO A 457 -11.14 -1.01 -16.46
CA PRO A 457 -10.55 -0.35 -15.29
C PRO A 457 -9.01 -0.38 -15.25
N ALA A 458 -8.38 -1.27 -16.03
CA ALA A 458 -6.93 -1.37 -16.17
C ALA A 458 -6.36 -0.31 -17.13
N ASP A 459 -7.19 0.24 -18.02
CA ASP A 459 -6.78 1.27 -18.96
C ASP A 459 -6.73 2.65 -18.28
N GLY A 460 -5.83 3.49 -18.78
CA GLY A 460 -5.84 4.91 -18.51
C GLY A 460 -7.02 5.61 -19.19
N PHE A 461 -7.50 6.71 -18.59
CA PHE A 461 -8.56 7.53 -19.20
C PHE A 461 -8.04 8.27 -20.42
N LYS A 462 -8.78 8.23 -21.53
CA LYS A 462 -8.54 9.09 -22.70
C LYS A 462 -9.46 10.28 -22.63
N TYR A 463 -8.92 11.50 -22.69
CA TYR A 463 -9.69 12.72 -22.49
C TYR A 463 -10.06 13.41 -23.79
N LEU A 464 -11.36 13.60 -24.00
CA LEU A 464 -11.91 14.54 -24.96
C LEU A 464 -11.75 15.96 -24.42
N ARG A 465 -11.22 16.86 -25.26
CA ARG A 465 -11.05 18.28 -24.94
C ARG A 465 -12.14 19.09 -25.62
N ILE A 466 -13.07 19.62 -24.85
CA ILE A 466 -14.19 20.40 -25.38
C ILE A 466 -13.89 21.89 -25.18
N PRO A 467 -13.68 22.66 -26.26
CA PRO A 467 -13.40 24.09 -26.12
C PRO A 467 -14.61 24.84 -25.55
N VAL A 468 -14.32 25.84 -24.73
CA VAL A 468 -15.35 26.71 -24.16
C VAL A 468 -15.75 27.82 -25.13
N ASP A 469 -17.00 28.29 -25.03
CA ASP A 469 -17.49 29.43 -25.78
C ASP A 469 -17.13 30.78 -25.14
N ASP A 470 -17.65 31.88 -25.71
CA ASP A 470 -17.40 33.26 -25.27
C ASP A 470 -17.73 33.49 -23.77
N ASN A 471 -18.58 32.64 -23.17
CA ASN A 471 -18.98 32.72 -21.76
C ASN A 471 -18.26 31.68 -20.87
N GLY A 472 -17.30 30.94 -21.42
CA GLY A 472 -16.64 29.85 -20.71
C GLY A 472 -17.48 28.58 -20.58
N GLN A 473 -18.52 28.43 -21.41
CA GLN A 473 -19.51 27.36 -21.30
C GLN A 473 -19.38 26.34 -22.45
N LEU A 474 -19.97 25.15 -22.29
CA LEU A 474 -19.90 24.07 -23.29
C LEU A 474 -20.91 24.25 -24.43
N GLU A 475 -21.87 25.16 -24.26
CA GLU A 475 -23.04 25.31 -25.10
C GLU A 475 -22.65 25.74 -26.51
N GLY A 476 -21.61 26.57 -26.69
CA GLY A 476 -21.09 26.88 -28.02
C GLY A 476 -20.65 25.65 -28.79
N PHE A 477 -19.93 24.74 -28.14
CA PHE A 477 -19.52 23.48 -28.77
C PHE A 477 -20.73 22.60 -29.08
N MET A 478 -21.68 22.48 -28.15
CA MET A 478 -22.85 21.63 -28.32
C MET A 478 -23.79 22.13 -29.42
N ARG A 479 -23.97 23.45 -29.54
CA ARG A 479 -24.68 24.09 -30.67
C ARG A 479 -23.98 23.82 -31.99
N PHE A 480 -22.66 23.98 -32.03
CA PHE A 480 -21.86 23.73 -33.24
C PHE A 480 -21.94 22.27 -33.69
N ARG A 481 -21.85 21.34 -32.75
CA ARG A 481 -22.07 19.89 -32.96
C ARG A 481 -23.45 19.59 -33.53
N ALA A 482 -24.51 20.14 -32.94
CA ALA A 482 -25.88 19.95 -33.40
C ALA A 482 -26.09 20.53 -34.82
N ALA A 483 -25.53 21.72 -35.08
CA ALA A 483 -25.58 22.40 -36.36
C ALA A 483 -24.90 21.61 -37.49
N LEU A 484 -23.77 20.95 -37.20
CA LEU A 484 -23.09 20.06 -38.15
C LEU A 484 -23.96 18.84 -38.54
N GLN A 485 -24.75 18.32 -37.62
CA GLN A 485 -25.64 17.16 -37.88
C GLN A 485 -26.88 17.54 -38.68
N ASN A 486 -27.26 18.82 -38.74
CA ASN A 486 -28.40 19.30 -39.51
C ASN A 486 -28.09 19.48 -41.01
N ASP A 487 -28.89 18.86 -41.88
CA ASP A 487 -28.68 18.88 -43.34
C ASP A 487 -28.85 20.25 -43.99
N GLU A 488 -29.83 21.03 -43.56
CA GLU A 488 -30.09 22.37 -44.08
C GLU A 488 -28.94 23.32 -43.74
N ILE A 489 -28.41 23.23 -42.51
CA ILE A 489 -27.27 24.04 -42.08
C ILE A 489 -26.01 23.67 -42.88
N ARG A 490 -25.70 22.39 -43.07
CA ARG A 490 -24.52 21.98 -43.88
C ARG A 490 -24.60 22.50 -45.32
N ARG A 491 -25.75 22.36 -45.97
CA ARG A 491 -25.97 22.85 -47.35
C ARG A 491 -25.82 24.36 -47.43
N THR A 492 -26.44 25.08 -46.49
CA THR A 492 -26.37 26.55 -46.44
C THR A 492 -24.95 27.02 -46.16
N ALA A 493 -24.24 26.37 -45.25
CA ALA A 493 -22.84 26.70 -44.93
C ALA A 493 -21.93 26.53 -46.14
N ALA A 494 -22.04 25.40 -46.84
CA ALA A 494 -21.25 25.13 -48.02
C ALA A 494 -21.51 26.13 -49.17
N GLN A 495 -22.77 26.53 -49.36
CA GLN A 495 -23.14 27.57 -50.33
C GLN A 495 -22.59 28.95 -49.94
N ARG A 496 -22.71 29.36 -48.67
CA ARG A 496 -22.18 30.64 -48.18
C ARG A 496 -20.67 30.71 -48.34
N PHE A 497 -19.97 29.65 -47.95
CA PHE A 497 -18.52 29.55 -48.10
C PHE A 497 -18.09 29.69 -49.57
N ALA A 498 -18.72 28.94 -50.48
CA ALA A 498 -18.38 29.00 -51.90
C ALA A 498 -18.68 30.39 -52.51
N GLN A 499 -19.79 31.01 -52.11
CA GLN A 499 -20.16 32.35 -52.56
C GLN A 499 -19.17 33.40 -52.06
N GLN A 500 -18.76 33.35 -50.79
CA GLN A 500 -17.77 34.28 -50.24
C GLN A 500 -16.37 34.10 -50.87
N ALA A 501 -15.96 32.86 -51.14
CA ALA A 501 -14.63 32.57 -51.67
C ALA A 501 -14.48 32.88 -53.18
N PHE A 502 -15.55 32.71 -53.97
CA PHE A 502 -15.47 32.78 -55.44
C PHE A 502 -16.56 33.63 -56.13
N GLY A 503 -17.55 34.15 -55.39
CA GLY A 503 -18.71 34.83 -55.96
C GLY A 503 -18.41 36.12 -56.70
N ASP A 504 -17.36 36.85 -56.32
CA ASP A 504 -16.96 38.12 -56.96
C ASP A 504 -16.25 37.93 -58.31
N ARG A 505 -16.02 36.69 -58.75
CA ARG A 505 -15.38 36.40 -60.04
C ARG A 505 -16.41 36.42 -61.18
N PRO A 506 -16.06 36.94 -62.38
CA PRO A 506 -16.89 36.82 -63.58
C PRO A 506 -17.15 35.35 -63.92
N ASP A 507 -18.38 35.01 -64.34
CA ASP A 507 -18.81 33.65 -64.73
C ASP A 507 -18.59 32.56 -63.67
N SER A 508 -18.62 32.93 -62.39
CA SER A 508 -18.32 32.04 -61.25
C SER A 508 -19.42 31.07 -60.86
N ALA A 509 -20.63 31.16 -61.43
CA ALA A 509 -21.79 30.39 -60.96
C ALA A 509 -21.56 28.86 -60.94
N GLN A 510 -20.95 28.32 -62.00
CA GLN A 510 -20.63 26.89 -62.07
C GLN A 510 -19.50 26.49 -61.12
N LEU A 511 -18.53 27.38 -60.88
CA LEU A 511 -17.44 27.17 -59.94
C LEU A 511 -17.94 27.21 -58.49
N VAL A 512 -18.79 28.17 -58.14
CA VAL A 512 -19.42 28.27 -56.82
C VAL A 512 -20.25 27.01 -56.54
N ALA A 513 -21.03 26.54 -57.52
CA ALA A 513 -21.80 25.31 -57.36
C ALA A 513 -20.92 24.07 -57.10
N SER A 514 -19.81 23.90 -57.84
CA SER A 514 -18.93 22.74 -57.67
C SER A 514 -18.12 22.78 -56.37
N VAL A 515 -17.72 23.98 -55.94
CA VAL A 515 -17.05 24.20 -54.64
C VAL A 515 -18.02 23.93 -53.49
N ALA A 516 -19.26 24.44 -53.56
CA ALA A 516 -20.29 24.21 -52.55
C ALA A 516 -20.60 22.71 -52.42
N ASP A 517 -20.79 22.01 -53.53
CA ASP A 517 -21.03 20.56 -53.55
C ASP A 517 -19.85 19.76 -52.97
N SER A 518 -18.61 20.19 -53.24
CA SER A 518 -17.41 19.57 -52.65
C SER A 518 -17.28 19.84 -51.15
N ALA A 519 -17.56 21.07 -50.71
CA ALA A 519 -17.56 21.45 -49.30
C ALA A 519 -18.66 20.72 -48.51
N GLN A 520 -19.86 20.59 -49.09
CA GLN A 520 -20.96 19.83 -48.49
C GLN A 520 -20.57 18.36 -48.29
N ARG A 521 -19.99 17.70 -49.30
CA ARG A 521 -19.49 16.32 -49.17
C ARG A 521 -18.42 16.19 -48.09
N ALA A 522 -17.53 17.17 -47.96
CA ALA A 522 -16.52 17.18 -46.91
C ALA A 522 -17.18 17.26 -45.52
N LEU A 523 -18.17 18.14 -45.34
CA LEU A 523 -18.95 18.24 -44.10
C LEU A 523 -19.72 16.95 -43.79
N GLU A 524 -20.38 16.33 -44.78
CA GLU A 524 -21.13 15.08 -44.60
C GLU A 524 -20.23 13.91 -44.16
N ARG A 525 -19.05 13.79 -44.78
CA ARG A 525 -18.05 12.78 -44.41
C ARG A 525 -17.52 13.03 -42.99
N PHE A 526 -17.19 14.28 -42.69
CA PHE A 526 -16.72 14.64 -41.35
C PHE A 526 -17.80 14.39 -40.29
N ALA A 527 -19.08 14.68 -40.59
CA ALA A 527 -20.22 14.45 -39.70
C ALA A 527 -20.55 12.96 -39.47
N GLY A 528 -20.01 12.05 -40.30
CA GLY A 528 -20.19 10.59 -40.13
C GLY A 528 -21.54 10.05 -40.62
N LEU A 529 -22.26 10.75 -41.50
CA LEU A 529 -23.65 10.40 -41.86
C LEU A 529 -23.79 9.15 -42.75
N ASN A 530 -22.71 8.73 -43.42
CA ASN A 530 -22.75 7.70 -44.45
C ASN A 530 -21.71 6.58 -44.25
N ASN A 531 -21.02 6.53 -43.11
CA ASN A 531 -19.92 5.58 -42.89
C ASN A 531 -19.74 5.26 -41.41
N SER A 532 -19.01 4.18 -41.10
CA SER A 532 -18.65 3.82 -39.73
C SER A 532 -17.58 4.73 -39.10
N LEU A 533 -16.92 5.56 -39.90
CA LEU A 533 -15.91 6.53 -39.48
C LEU A 533 -16.45 7.96 -39.59
N SER A 534 -16.09 8.81 -38.64
CA SER A 534 -16.38 10.26 -38.61
C SER A 534 -15.09 11.06 -38.39
N GLY A 535 -15.19 12.40 -38.45
CA GLY A 535 -14.07 13.29 -38.16
C GLY A 535 -12.96 13.32 -39.21
N LEU A 536 -11.76 13.71 -38.78
CA LEU A 536 -10.55 13.72 -39.60
C LEU A 536 -10.16 12.33 -40.13
N PRO A 537 -10.29 11.22 -39.37
CA PRO A 537 -10.03 9.88 -39.88
C PRO A 537 -10.90 9.50 -41.10
N ALA A 538 -12.16 9.93 -41.13
CA ALA A 538 -13.04 9.69 -42.28
C ALA A 538 -12.57 10.44 -43.55
N ILE A 539 -12.01 11.64 -43.38
CA ILE A 539 -11.43 12.42 -44.48
C ILE A 539 -10.12 11.76 -44.97
N ALA A 540 -9.25 11.35 -44.05
CA ALA A 540 -8.00 10.67 -44.38
C ALA A 540 -8.25 9.38 -45.18
N GLN A 541 -9.18 8.53 -44.71
CA GLN A 541 -9.55 7.29 -45.40
C GLN A 541 -10.09 7.55 -46.82
N PHE A 542 -10.88 8.61 -47.01
CA PHE A 542 -11.38 8.99 -48.32
C PHE A 542 -10.24 9.37 -49.29
N ILE A 543 -9.26 10.13 -48.82
CA ILE A 543 -8.11 10.55 -49.63
C ILE A 543 -7.26 9.34 -50.00
N GLU A 544 -6.98 8.45 -49.04
CA GLU A 544 -6.18 7.25 -49.28
C GLU A 544 -6.81 6.30 -50.30
N SER A 545 -8.14 6.15 -50.26
CA SER A 545 -8.90 5.23 -51.12
C SER A 545 -9.26 5.80 -52.49
N THR A 546 -9.34 7.13 -52.63
CA THR A 546 -9.82 7.78 -53.87
C THR A 546 -8.71 8.50 -54.63
N VAL A 547 -7.67 9.00 -53.95
CA VAL A 547 -6.63 9.84 -54.56
C VAL A 547 -5.33 9.03 -54.75
N PRO A 548 -4.73 9.05 -55.96
CA PRO A 548 -3.43 8.43 -56.22
C PRO A 548 -2.34 8.96 -55.29
N GLU A 549 -1.39 8.11 -54.90
CA GLU A 549 -0.36 8.40 -53.88
C GLU A 549 0.41 9.71 -54.12
N GLY A 550 0.77 10.01 -55.37
CA GLY A 550 1.50 11.23 -55.73
C GLY A 550 0.70 12.54 -55.63
N GLU A 551 -0.62 12.48 -55.44
CA GLU A 551 -1.50 13.66 -55.37
C GLU A 551 -2.16 13.84 -53.99
N ARG A 552 -1.96 12.89 -53.06
CA ARG A 552 -2.64 12.87 -51.76
C ARG A 552 -2.37 14.12 -50.92
N GLU A 553 -1.14 14.62 -50.89
CA GLU A 553 -0.77 15.80 -50.10
C GLU A 553 -1.53 17.06 -50.58
N LYS A 554 -1.56 17.29 -51.90
CA LYS A 554 -2.28 18.42 -52.49
C LYS A 554 -3.78 18.29 -52.30
N ALA A 555 -4.33 17.08 -52.49
CA ALA A 555 -5.75 16.83 -52.26
C ALA A 555 -6.13 17.05 -50.79
N SER A 556 -5.27 16.65 -49.85
CA SER A 556 -5.46 16.87 -48.41
C SER A 556 -5.51 18.35 -48.09
N ASP A 557 -4.55 19.15 -48.56
CA ASP A 557 -4.52 20.60 -48.32
C ASP A 557 -5.79 21.28 -48.85
N VAL A 558 -6.24 20.91 -50.06
CA VAL A 558 -7.48 21.44 -50.65
C VAL A 558 -8.70 21.06 -49.82
N ILE A 559 -8.86 19.78 -49.46
CA ILE A 559 -10.02 19.30 -48.69
C ILE A 559 -10.05 19.91 -47.29
N ILE A 560 -8.90 20.03 -46.63
CA ILE A 560 -8.79 20.63 -45.29
C ILE A 560 -9.19 22.11 -45.35
N ARG A 561 -8.72 22.88 -46.34
CA ARG A 561 -9.12 24.28 -46.51
C ARG A 561 -10.62 24.44 -46.79
N LEU A 562 -11.18 23.59 -47.66
CA LEU A 562 -12.63 23.57 -47.93
C LEU A 562 -13.41 23.25 -46.66
N LEU A 563 -12.96 22.26 -45.89
CA LEU A 563 -13.59 21.85 -44.64
C LEU A 563 -13.53 22.97 -43.60
N GLN A 564 -12.37 23.59 -43.39
CA GLN A 564 -12.20 24.70 -42.44
C GLN A 564 -13.10 25.90 -42.77
N GLY A 565 -13.15 26.30 -44.05
CA GLY A 565 -14.01 27.40 -44.49
C GLY A 565 -15.51 27.08 -44.37
N ALA A 566 -15.91 25.85 -44.69
CA ALA A 566 -17.29 25.41 -44.51
C ALA A 566 -17.66 25.28 -43.02
N MET A 567 -16.75 24.81 -42.17
CA MET A 567 -16.93 24.71 -40.72
C MET A 567 -17.11 26.08 -40.07
N TRP A 568 -16.38 27.11 -40.54
CA TRP A 568 -16.61 28.48 -40.12
C TRP A 568 -18.05 28.94 -40.39
N GLU A 569 -18.59 28.65 -41.57
CA GLU A 569 -19.97 29.00 -41.89
C GLU A 569 -21.00 28.17 -41.11
N VAL A 570 -20.71 26.90 -40.79
CA VAL A 570 -21.54 26.10 -39.86
C VAL A 570 -21.55 26.75 -38.48
N TYR A 571 -20.41 27.23 -37.99
CA TYR A 571 -20.32 27.94 -36.71
C TYR A 571 -21.13 29.24 -36.73
N GLN A 572 -21.02 30.05 -37.79
CA GLN A 572 -21.80 31.27 -37.96
C GLN A 572 -23.31 31.01 -37.98
N LEU A 573 -23.74 29.98 -38.70
CA LEU A 573 -25.14 29.56 -38.74
C LEU A 573 -25.61 29.06 -37.37
N SER A 574 -24.80 28.28 -36.66
CA SER A 574 -25.13 27.80 -35.31
C SER A 574 -25.40 28.94 -34.32
N ARG A 575 -24.62 30.03 -34.41
CA ARG A 575 -24.81 31.24 -33.60
C ARG A 575 -26.07 31.98 -34.01
N THR A 576 -26.29 32.15 -35.32
CA THR A 576 -27.45 32.87 -35.86
C THR A 576 -28.76 32.17 -35.48
N THR A 577 -28.83 30.84 -35.60
CA THR A 577 -29.99 30.02 -35.20
C THR A 577 -30.29 30.14 -33.71
N ALA A 578 -29.27 30.37 -32.88
CA ALA A 578 -29.40 30.59 -31.44
C ALA A 578 -29.62 32.06 -31.04
N ASN A 579 -29.87 32.97 -31.98
CA ASN A 579 -30.00 34.42 -31.77
C ASN A 579 -28.77 35.06 -31.09
N LEU A 580 -27.57 34.52 -31.34
CA LEU A 580 -26.31 35.10 -30.87
C LEU A 580 -25.69 36.03 -31.91
N PRO A 581 -24.87 37.02 -31.50
CA PRO A 581 -24.11 37.83 -32.43
C PRO A 581 -23.23 36.97 -33.35
N PRO A 582 -23.11 37.29 -34.64
CA PRO A 582 -22.18 36.61 -35.54
C PRO A 582 -20.76 36.65 -34.97
N ALA A 583 -20.01 35.55 -35.13
CA ALA A 583 -18.61 35.53 -34.73
C ALA A 583 -17.80 36.50 -35.60
N VAL A 584 -16.86 37.18 -34.94
CA VAL A 584 -15.89 38.04 -35.60
C VAL A 584 -14.71 37.16 -36.05
N PRO A 585 -14.15 37.38 -37.25
CA PRO A 585 -12.99 36.62 -37.73
C PRO A 585 -11.71 37.09 -37.02
N ASP A 586 -11.61 36.79 -35.72
CA ASP A 586 -10.46 37.03 -34.87
C ASP A 586 -9.76 35.71 -34.47
N GLU A 587 -8.65 35.83 -33.75
CA GLU A 587 -7.86 34.68 -33.31
C GLU A 587 -8.64 33.78 -32.33
N VAL A 588 -9.51 34.37 -31.50
CA VAL A 588 -10.28 33.66 -30.47
C VAL A 588 -11.32 32.73 -31.10
N HIS A 589 -12.16 33.27 -31.99
CA HIS A 589 -13.18 32.50 -32.68
C HIS A 589 -12.55 31.53 -33.69
N GLY A 590 -11.47 31.93 -34.38
CA GLY A 590 -10.72 31.04 -35.26
C GLY A 590 -10.18 29.82 -34.53
N ARG A 591 -9.57 30.04 -33.35
CA ARG A 591 -9.09 28.96 -32.47
C ARG A 591 -10.23 28.08 -31.96
N PHE A 592 -11.34 28.68 -31.51
CA PHE A 592 -12.51 27.91 -31.08
C PHE A 592 -13.00 26.94 -32.17
N VAL A 593 -13.14 27.39 -33.42
CA VAL A 593 -13.61 26.54 -34.52
C VAL A 593 -12.60 25.43 -34.82
N GLN A 594 -11.30 25.73 -34.81
CA GLN A 594 -10.26 24.72 -35.01
C GLN A 594 -10.28 23.66 -33.90
N ASP A 595 -10.31 24.09 -32.64
CA ASP A 595 -10.33 23.19 -31.49
C ASP A 595 -11.64 22.39 -31.44
N ALA A 596 -12.77 23.01 -31.79
CA ALA A 596 -14.06 22.35 -31.86
C ALA A 596 -14.10 21.31 -32.99
N GLN A 597 -13.45 21.57 -34.12
CA GLN A 597 -13.29 20.58 -35.18
C GLN A 597 -12.47 19.37 -34.69
N ILE A 598 -11.37 19.57 -33.97
CA ILE A 598 -10.61 18.46 -33.39
C ILE A 598 -11.47 17.69 -32.39
N ALA A 599 -12.14 18.38 -31.47
CA ALA A 599 -13.02 17.79 -30.48
C ALA A 599 -14.19 17.00 -31.11
N LEU A 600 -14.79 17.49 -32.19
CA LEU A 600 -15.82 16.76 -32.94
C LEU A 600 -15.29 15.49 -33.60
N SER A 601 -14.04 15.51 -34.07
CA SER A 601 -13.38 14.31 -34.60
C SER A 601 -13.17 13.26 -33.50
N ASP A 602 -12.69 13.71 -32.34
CA ASP A 602 -12.38 12.86 -31.18
C ASP A 602 -13.62 12.41 -30.40
N LEU A 603 -14.79 13.02 -30.64
CA LEU A 603 -16.06 12.62 -30.03
C LEU A 603 -16.41 11.15 -30.30
N SER A 604 -15.97 10.62 -31.44
CA SER A 604 -16.10 9.20 -31.79
C SER A 604 -15.32 8.27 -30.84
N LEU A 605 -14.20 8.74 -30.28
CA LEU A 605 -13.39 8.02 -29.29
C LEU A 605 -14.07 8.00 -27.92
N TYR A 606 -14.78 9.08 -27.57
CA TYR A 606 -15.62 9.12 -26.37
C TYR A 606 -16.74 8.08 -26.45
N GLY A 607 -17.33 7.90 -27.63
CA GLY A 607 -18.16 6.72 -27.95
C GLY A 607 -19.46 6.58 -27.15
N ALA A 608 -19.86 7.61 -26.39
CA ALA A 608 -21.11 7.66 -25.65
C ALA A 608 -22.14 8.57 -26.36
N PRO A 609 -23.43 8.19 -26.36
CA PRO A 609 -24.49 9.04 -26.92
C PRO A 609 -24.89 10.19 -25.98
N VAL A 610 -24.45 10.16 -24.72
CA VAL A 610 -24.77 11.17 -23.71
C VAL A 610 -23.58 11.43 -22.77
N MET A 611 -23.45 12.68 -22.37
CA MET A 611 -22.54 13.15 -21.33
C MET A 611 -23.35 13.71 -20.15
N PHE A 612 -22.83 13.60 -18.94
CA PHE A 612 -23.44 14.23 -17.76
C PHE A 612 -22.58 15.37 -17.23
N GLN A 613 -23.23 16.49 -16.94
CA GLN A 613 -22.65 17.65 -16.27
C GLN A 613 -23.34 17.85 -14.93
N LEU A 614 -22.58 18.13 -13.87
CA LEU A 614 -23.08 18.38 -12.54
C LEU A 614 -23.77 19.74 -12.45
N ASP A 615 -24.97 19.75 -11.90
CA ASP A 615 -25.73 20.96 -11.56
C ASP A 615 -25.60 21.24 -10.06
N GLN A 616 -25.97 20.27 -9.22
CA GLN A 616 -25.93 20.37 -7.76
C GLN A 616 -25.53 19.05 -7.11
N PHE A 617 -25.03 19.11 -5.87
CA PHE A 617 -24.72 17.92 -5.08
C PHE A 617 -24.90 18.15 -3.57
N ASP A 618 -25.14 17.06 -2.86
CA ASP A 618 -25.16 16.93 -1.40
C ASP A 618 -24.14 15.85 -1.04
N GLU A 619 -22.91 16.28 -0.73
CA GLU A 619 -21.75 15.40 -0.52
C GLU A 619 -21.92 14.60 0.78
N VAL A 620 -21.83 13.29 0.67
CA VAL A 620 -21.84 12.36 1.81
C VAL A 620 -20.55 11.56 1.73
N LYS A 621 -19.69 11.67 2.74
CA LYS A 621 -18.43 10.92 2.77
C LYS A 621 -18.62 9.63 3.56
N ALA A 622 -17.74 8.66 3.30
CA ALA A 622 -17.64 7.45 4.10
C ALA A 622 -16.20 7.22 4.56
N SER A 623 -16.06 6.71 5.78
CA SER A 623 -14.79 6.21 6.29
C SER A 623 -14.72 4.70 6.07
N VAL A 624 -13.58 4.24 5.57
CA VAL A 624 -13.25 2.81 5.52
C VAL A 624 -12.35 2.52 6.70
N PHE A 625 -12.90 1.86 7.70
CA PHE A 625 -12.19 1.41 8.88
C PHE A 625 -11.67 -0.01 8.70
N GLN A 626 -10.44 -0.27 9.14
CA GLN A 626 -9.95 -1.63 9.34
C GLN A 626 -10.04 -1.95 10.84
N LEU A 627 -10.84 -2.95 11.20
CA LEU A 627 -11.02 -3.41 12.57
C LEU A 627 -10.20 -4.67 12.78
N ALA A 628 -9.33 -4.65 13.80
CA ALA A 628 -8.48 -5.77 14.13
C ALA A 628 -8.63 -6.15 15.61
N LYS A 629 -8.84 -7.44 15.87
CA LYS A 629 -8.69 -8.04 17.20
C LYS A 629 -7.43 -8.89 17.18
N ALA A 630 -6.38 -8.43 17.87
CA ALA A 630 -5.02 -9.00 17.78
C ALA A 630 -4.46 -9.30 19.19
N PRO A 631 -4.89 -10.40 19.84
CA PRO A 631 -4.45 -10.73 21.20
C PRO A 631 -2.96 -11.11 21.29
N GLY A 632 -2.34 -11.50 20.17
CA GLY A 632 -0.94 -11.89 20.07
C GLY A 632 0.04 -10.72 20.20
N GLN A 633 -0.39 -9.48 19.96
CA GLN A 633 0.48 -8.30 19.93
C GLN A 633 1.31 -8.15 21.23
N TRP A 634 0.66 -8.25 22.39
CA TRP A 634 1.34 -8.15 23.69
C TRP A 634 2.27 -9.33 23.96
N ILE A 635 1.93 -10.51 23.44
CA ILE A 635 2.78 -11.71 23.53
C ILE A 635 4.05 -11.48 22.71
N VAL A 636 3.93 -10.94 21.49
CA VAL A 636 5.09 -10.60 20.66
C VAL A 636 5.98 -9.57 21.36
N TYR A 637 5.42 -8.51 21.95
CA TYR A 637 6.20 -7.52 22.70
C TYR A 637 6.94 -8.11 23.89
N LEU A 638 6.31 -9.01 24.65
CA LEU A 638 6.97 -9.75 25.72
C LEU A 638 8.12 -10.62 25.18
N GLY A 639 7.91 -11.27 24.05
CA GLY A 639 8.96 -12.03 23.37
C GLY A 639 10.13 -11.16 22.94
N CYS A 640 9.88 -9.99 22.34
CA CYS A 640 10.91 -9.02 21.99
C CYS A 640 11.72 -8.55 23.21
N LEU A 641 11.04 -8.30 24.34
CA LEU A 641 11.71 -7.97 25.60
C LEU A 641 12.66 -9.09 26.06
N PHE A 642 12.21 -10.35 26.01
CA PHE A 642 13.06 -11.50 26.33
C PHE A 642 14.23 -11.65 25.35
N LEU A 643 14.05 -11.32 24.08
CA LEU A 643 15.12 -11.34 23.10
C LEU A 643 16.19 -10.31 23.46
N CYS A 644 15.79 -9.07 23.76
CA CYS A 644 16.69 -8.01 24.19
C CYS A 644 17.47 -8.40 25.45
N ILE A 645 16.78 -8.87 26.50
CA ILE A 645 17.40 -9.33 27.75
C ILE A 645 18.34 -10.51 27.49
N GLY A 646 17.91 -11.45 26.65
CA GLY A 646 18.64 -12.66 26.30
C GLY A 646 19.97 -12.37 25.62
N VAL A 647 19.92 -11.59 24.53
CA VAL A 647 21.08 -11.15 23.75
C VAL A 647 22.01 -10.33 24.64
N PHE A 648 21.49 -9.33 25.37
CA PHE A 648 22.30 -8.49 26.26
C PHE A 648 23.04 -9.32 27.32
N SER A 649 22.33 -10.24 27.99
CA SER A 649 22.91 -11.13 29.00
C SER A 649 23.99 -12.05 28.43
N MET A 650 23.81 -12.56 27.21
CA MET A 650 24.81 -13.40 26.55
C MET A 650 26.10 -12.66 26.16
N PHE A 651 25.97 -11.40 25.70
CA PHE A 651 27.10 -10.62 25.21
C PHE A 651 27.88 -9.94 26.33
N TYR A 652 27.19 -9.38 27.32
CA TYR A 652 27.83 -8.52 28.34
C TYR A 652 28.11 -9.22 29.67
N ILE A 653 27.31 -10.21 30.07
CA ILE A 653 27.57 -10.96 31.31
C ILE A 653 28.52 -12.11 30.99
N ARG A 654 29.66 -12.19 31.65
CA ARG A 654 30.66 -13.25 31.43
C ARG A 654 30.75 -14.16 32.64
N GLU A 655 30.68 -15.47 32.42
CA GLU A 655 30.97 -16.43 33.49
C GLU A 655 32.49 -16.47 33.71
N ARG A 656 32.91 -16.11 34.93
CA ARG A 656 34.31 -16.15 35.38
C ARG A 656 34.38 -17.01 36.63
N ARG A 657 35.40 -17.88 36.70
CA ARG A 657 35.65 -18.75 37.85
C ARG A 657 37.10 -18.59 38.28
N ALA A 658 37.31 -18.45 39.57
CA ALA A 658 38.63 -18.43 40.19
C ALA A 658 38.71 -19.52 41.25
N PHE A 659 39.83 -20.20 41.31
CA PHE A 659 40.07 -21.30 42.23
C PHE A 659 41.39 -21.04 42.94
N PHE A 660 41.37 -21.04 44.27
CA PHE A 660 42.57 -20.91 45.09
C PHE A 660 42.72 -22.16 45.94
N TRP A 661 43.87 -22.81 45.83
CA TRP A 661 44.24 -23.96 46.62
C TRP A 661 45.30 -23.54 47.64
N VAL A 662 44.93 -23.57 48.92
CA VAL A 662 45.77 -23.16 50.03
C VAL A 662 46.27 -24.40 50.77
N THR A 663 47.58 -24.61 50.79
CA THR A 663 48.25 -25.72 51.49
C THR A 663 49.26 -25.18 52.50
N GLN A 664 49.67 -26.03 53.44
CA GLN A 664 50.73 -25.68 54.38
C GLN A 664 52.10 -25.64 53.69
N ASP A 665 52.95 -24.70 54.10
CA ASP A 665 54.34 -24.53 53.67
C ASP A 665 55.24 -24.31 54.91
N GLU A 666 56.56 -24.43 54.78
CA GLU A 666 57.50 -24.48 55.93
C GLU A 666 57.41 -23.25 56.87
N GLU A 667 57.12 -22.06 56.33
CA GLU A 667 57.01 -20.79 57.11
C GLU A 667 55.66 -20.07 56.90
N GLY A 668 54.60 -20.78 56.44
CA GLY A 668 53.29 -20.16 56.22
C GLY A 668 52.35 -20.98 55.32
N SER A 669 51.77 -20.33 54.32
CA SER A 669 50.84 -20.95 53.38
C SER A 669 51.34 -20.87 51.94
N LYS A 670 51.18 -21.95 51.19
CA LYS A 670 51.37 -21.98 49.75
C LYS A 670 50.02 -21.88 49.05
N VAL A 671 49.92 -20.99 48.06
CA VAL A 671 48.70 -20.75 47.30
C VAL A 671 48.92 -21.02 45.82
N MET A 672 48.02 -21.80 45.23
CA MET A 672 47.91 -21.92 43.78
C MET A 672 46.56 -21.39 43.30
N MET A 673 46.60 -20.44 42.37
CA MET A 673 45.43 -19.85 41.73
C MET A 673 45.29 -20.39 40.31
N GLY A 674 44.06 -20.77 39.94
CA GLY A 674 43.65 -20.97 38.55
C GLY A 674 42.41 -20.15 38.23
N MET A 675 42.45 -19.36 37.14
CA MET A 675 41.29 -18.62 36.64
C MET A 675 40.82 -19.18 35.31
N SER A 676 39.50 -19.23 35.12
CA SER A 676 38.89 -19.64 33.86
C SER A 676 37.68 -18.79 33.51
N THR A 677 37.45 -18.67 32.21
CA THR A 677 36.26 -18.04 31.64
C THR A 677 35.76 -18.85 30.45
N THR A 678 34.48 -18.69 30.12
CA THR A 678 33.88 -19.32 28.93
C THR A 678 34.34 -18.67 27.63
N ARG A 679 34.77 -17.40 27.64
CA ARG A 679 35.30 -16.68 26.47
C ARG A 679 36.55 -15.87 26.84
N LYS A 680 37.69 -16.19 26.23
CA LYS A 680 38.93 -15.42 26.40
C LYS A 680 38.74 -14.02 25.78
N THR A 681 38.81 -12.98 26.60
CA THR A 681 38.61 -11.58 26.20
C THR A 681 39.73 -10.73 26.78
N MET A 682 40.05 -9.59 26.15
CA MET A 682 41.12 -8.71 26.62
C MET A 682 40.88 -8.22 28.06
N ASP A 683 39.63 -7.97 28.47
CA ASP A 683 39.36 -7.55 29.84
C ASP A 683 39.62 -8.65 30.87
N PHE A 684 39.40 -9.92 30.49
CA PHE A 684 39.72 -11.05 31.38
C PHE A 684 41.24 -11.17 31.58
N GLU A 685 42.02 -10.89 30.54
CA GLU A 685 43.48 -10.84 30.65
C GLU A 685 43.92 -9.72 31.60
N LYS A 686 43.38 -8.52 31.43
CA LYS A 686 43.64 -7.38 32.34
C LYS A 686 43.24 -7.69 33.78
N GLU A 687 42.08 -8.33 33.98
CA GLU A 687 41.62 -8.74 35.31
C GLU A 687 42.56 -9.79 35.92
N TYR A 688 43.02 -10.76 35.14
CA TYR A 688 44.00 -11.73 35.58
C TYR A 688 45.34 -11.07 35.95
N GLU A 689 45.85 -10.17 35.12
CA GLU A 689 47.07 -9.41 35.42
C GLU A 689 46.92 -8.57 36.70
N GLN A 690 45.76 -7.95 36.92
CA GLN A 690 45.45 -7.25 38.17
C GLN A 690 45.46 -8.19 39.37
N PHE A 691 44.86 -9.39 39.25
CA PHE A 691 44.90 -10.40 40.30
C PHE A 691 46.33 -10.81 40.61
N VAL A 692 47.14 -11.09 39.59
CA VAL A 692 48.56 -11.46 39.74
C VAL A 692 49.36 -10.34 40.41
N ASN A 693 49.17 -9.09 40.00
CA ASN A 693 49.87 -7.94 40.57
C ASN A 693 49.51 -7.73 42.04
N GLU A 694 48.23 -7.80 42.40
CA GLU A 694 47.77 -7.69 43.78
C GLU A 694 48.29 -8.85 44.64
N LEU A 695 48.26 -10.09 44.12
CA LEU A 695 48.77 -11.27 44.82
C LEU A 695 50.30 -11.20 45.00
N ASN A 696 51.05 -10.78 43.98
CA ASN A 696 52.50 -10.58 44.06
C ASN A 696 52.88 -9.49 45.08
N SER A 697 52.08 -8.43 45.20
CA SER A 697 52.34 -7.36 46.18
C SER A 697 52.20 -7.81 47.64
N ARG A 698 51.46 -8.91 47.88
CA ARG A 698 51.20 -9.47 49.21
C ARG A 698 51.95 -10.78 49.49
N ALA A 699 52.41 -11.46 48.44
CA ALA A 699 53.18 -12.68 48.57
C ALA A 699 54.56 -12.41 49.21
N ALA A 700 55.04 -13.36 50.00
CA ALA A 700 56.40 -13.34 50.51
C ALA A 700 57.41 -13.41 49.33
N PRO A 701 58.55 -12.70 49.41
CA PRO A 701 59.55 -12.73 48.35
C PRO A 701 60.01 -14.17 48.09
N LYS A 702 60.09 -14.53 46.81
CA LYS A 702 60.63 -15.83 46.38
C LYS A 702 62.04 -15.95 46.97
N ALA A 703 62.29 -16.95 47.81
CA ALA A 703 63.65 -17.26 48.25
C ALA A 703 64.50 -17.44 46.99
N ALA A 704 65.56 -16.65 46.85
CA ALA A 704 66.49 -16.77 45.74
C ALA A 704 66.97 -18.23 45.68
N SER A 705 66.81 -18.88 44.53
CA SER A 705 67.40 -20.19 44.31
C SER A 705 68.91 -20.05 44.46
N ALA A 706 69.48 -20.69 45.47
CA ALA A 706 70.91 -20.93 45.56
C ALA A 706 71.29 -21.84 44.37
N GLY A 707 71.67 -21.24 43.24
CA GLY A 707 71.91 -21.98 42.01
C GLY A 707 72.37 -21.19 40.78
N ASP A 708 72.64 -19.89 40.86
CA ASP A 708 73.27 -19.12 39.76
C ASP A 708 74.39 -18.22 40.31
N ALA A 709 75.37 -18.85 40.96
CA ALA A 709 76.67 -18.26 41.21
C ALA A 709 77.74 -19.35 41.05
N VAL A 710 78.09 -19.65 39.79
CA VAL A 710 79.46 -19.74 39.22
C VAL A 710 79.32 -19.66 37.70
#